data_AF-A0A497RYE1-F1
#
_entry.id   AF-A0A497RYE1-F1
#
_cell.length_a   1.000
_cell.length_b   1.000
_cell.length_c   1.000
_cell.angle_alpha   90.00
_cell.angle_beta   90.00
_cell.angle_gamma   90.00
#
_symmetry.space_group_name_H-M   'P 1'
#
loop_
_entity.id
_entity.type
_entity.pdbx_description
1 polymer ?
#
loop_
_entity_poly.entity_id
_entity_poly.type
_entity_poly.pdbx_seq_one_letter_code
_entity_poly.pdbx_strand_id
1 'polypeptide(L)'
;MYKRALVIGLAVSLLLVVTCANAQVLTVSTDKDEYVPGERVIISGTALPGVNVSLSVEDPSGAVVWEGRAETSIDGNYMASFVLREDSLLGLYRVYATFGNLTATANFTVVAPFLEVECLGLDVSALKVYPGQSILVKASLRNAGNTNGTFYVYAESSLFGEVSNGTVIEAGEVVNVNLILKVPLNASPSSYPVNTKLAVYWLNSTLADTKTLETFNVEVLPTDIEVTFIFRFPTGTPLSGYTVLLDGVPVGYTDENGGLKLKLVANKVYRVGVSREVEELEVSYEKSLWLGLGGPSEVLIEVVPSNLCAITDLVLEPDKIEVNGVFDVLTKFTVAPYSSKSSFEVKVYTDWGEEATIYSGEVTTVESFTTSYSLVAPGKAGVYSVKVLLNVDGKTCKATKKLEVRRMKEGCVKVMAKYLDGSPAAKAIVRVGGYTNITNDMGVGILCGLREGKYHISVQDRLGVYYGEVKDFEVVPFTTRSVVVYLEPKEPCIALTRSKERVTLSRFDNWTLTATLKFRRCMVKTPLVFVLRIEDGEILEVTERLEKLVYDAELPVNFTISFEVTSGLSPGKRYKATLVVKDSEGAEIASFEVYEIYVKDNILGVVTSPGVSRDPVLLLLYVFTLLDIGMVVLLTLLYGGAKDWPVLKTIAKVMANVKYPEKLALLGAAALIYAYITYEATNVVINHSFFDSFLKGRYVSLLALLVAFALSGWGVTRYARAALKPLISGLTSTKRGKRSKG
;
A
#
# COMPACT_ATOMS: atom_id res chain seq x y z
N MET A 1 -54.49 -0.17 70.41
CA MET A 1 -53.69 -0.64 71.56
C MET A 1 -52.22 -0.41 71.26
N TYR A 2 -51.49 0.19 72.22
CA TYR A 2 -50.03 0.35 72.37
C TYR A 2 -49.21 0.98 71.22
N LYS A 3 -48.72 2.23 71.36
CA LYS A 3 -47.56 2.73 72.15
C LYS A 3 -46.17 2.37 71.57
N ARG A 4 -45.50 3.43 71.10
CA ARG A 4 -44.16 3.94 71.51
C ARG A 4 -42.88 3.26 71.05
N ALA A 5 -42.02 4.13 70.49
CA ALA A 5 -40.57 4.28 70.73
C ALA A 5 -39.66 3.23 70.03
N LEU A 6 -38.38 3.44 69.68
CA LEU A 6 -37.38 4.48 69.97
C LEU A 6 -36.15 4.20 69.07
N VAL A 7 -35.48 5.27 68.59
CA VAL A 7 -34.01 5.47 68.55
C VAL A 7 -33.08 4.91 67.43
N ILE A 8 -32.48 5.91 66.73
CA ILE A 8 -31.07 6.16 66.33
C ILE A 8 -30.27 5.02 65.66
N GLY A 9 -29.74 5.32 64.45
CA GLY A 9 -28.40 4.86 64.08
C GLY A 9 -28.12 4.64 62.59
N LEU A 10 -27.40 5.60 62.00
CA LEU A 10 -26.44 5.49 60.89
C LEU A 10 -26.88 5.23 59.42
N ALA A 11 -26.43 6.18 58.61
CA ALA A 11 -25.72 6.01 57.34
C ALA A 11 -26.53 5.83 56.04
N VAL A 12 -26.29 6.80 55.15
CA VAL A 12 -26.48 6.77 53.69
C VAL A 12 -27.92 6.81 53.17
N SER A 13 -28.35 8.01 52.78
CA SER A 13 -29.14 8.24 51.55
C SER A 13 -29.22 9.76 51.35
N LEU A 14 -28.12 10.38 50.91
CA LEU A 14 -27.93 10.79 49.52
C LEU A 14 -29.05 11.72 49.01
N LEU A 15 -28.70 13.01 49.00
CA LEU A 15 -29.16 14.11 48.15
C LEU A 15 -30.51 13.93 47.43
N LEU A 16 -31.53 14.66 47.89
CA LEU A 16 -32.55 15.23 47.03
C LEU A 16 -32.32 16.74 46.97
N VAL A 17 -31.32 17.13 46.17
CA VAL A 17 -31.19 18.50 45.71
C VAL A 17 -32.24 18.67 44.62
N VAL A 18 -33.21 19.53 44.91
CA VAL A 18 -34.15 20.08 43.92
C VAL A 18 -33.32 20.81 42.87
N THR A 19 -33.03 20.17 41.74
CA THR A 19 -32.55 20.86 40.55
C THR A 19 -33.77 21.42 39.84
N CYS A 20 -34.00 22.73 39.97
CA CYS A 20 -34.79 23.44 38.97
C CYS A 20 -34.14 23.16 37.61
N ALA A 21 -34.83 22.42 36.76
CA ALA A 21 -34.46 22.28 35.37
C ALA A 21 -34.55 23.68 34.73
N ASN A 22 -33.41 24.36 34.63
CA ASN A 22 -33.28 25.48 33.71
C ASN A 22 -33.46 24.89 32.31
N ALA A 23 -34.53 25.24 31.63
CA ALA A 23 -34.66 24.97 30.20
C ALA A 23 -33.47 25.66 29.50
N GLN A 24 -32.48 24.89 29.08
CA GLN A 24 -31.29 25.41 28.41
C GLN A 24 -31.72 25.93 27.04
N VAL A 25 -31.63 27.25 26.85
CA VAL A 25 -32.05 27.95 25.63
C VAL A 25 -31.02 27.66 24.53
N LEU A 26 -31.50 27.39 23.31
CA LEU A 26 -30.65 27.31 22.12
C LEU A 26 -30.04 28.70 21.86
N THR A 27 -28.72 28.80 21.86
CA THR A 27 -27.99 30.06 21.56
C THR A 27 -27.05 29.83 20.39
N VAL A 28 -26.74 30.89 19.65
CA VAL A 28 -25.72 30.88 18.59
C VAL A 28 -25.01 32.22 18.59
N SER A 29 -23.70 32.20 18.37
CA SER A 29 -22.83 33.35 18.22
C SER A 29 -21.67 33.00 17.29
N THR A 30 -20.94 34.01 16.84
CA THR A 30 -19.69 33.86 16.09
C THR A 30 -18.52 34.38 16.93
N ASP A 31 -17.27 34.02 16.57
CA ASP A 31 -16.08 34.48 17.29
C ASP A 31 -15.73 35.96 17.01
N LYS A 32 -16.16 36.48 15.86
CA LYS A 32 -16.08 37.88 15.45
C LYS A 32 -17.39 38.39 14.87
N ASP A 33 -17.56 39.71 14.89
CA ASP A 33 -18.70 40.41 14.26
C ASP A 33 -18.43 40.75 12.77
N GLU A 34 -17.16 40.82 12.38
CA GLU A 34 -16.71 41.13 11.02
C GLU A 34 -15.68 40.10 10.53
N TYR A 35 -15.79 39.73 9.25
CA TYR A 35 -14.86 38.83 8.57
C TYR A 35 -14.52 39.37 7.18
N VAL A 36 -13.37 38.97 6.64
CA VAL A 36 -13.03 39.16 5.23
C VAL A 36 -13.29 37.87 4.41
N PRO A 37 -13.52 37.95 3.08
CA PRO A 37 -13.53 36.77 2.23
C PRO A 37 -12.29 35.88 2.44
N GLY A 38 -12.46 34.55 2.40
CA GLY A 38 -11.38 33.59 2.70
C GLY A 38 -11.16 33.31 4.19
N GLU A 39 -11.74 34.09 5.11
CA GLU A 39 -11.56 33.92 6.55
C GLU A 39 -12.39 32.75 7.12
N ARG A 40 -11.89 32.12 8.19
CA ARG A 40 -12.62 31.08 8.93
C ARG A 40 -13.56 31.72 9.94
N VAL A 41 -14.85 31.45 9.80
CA VAL A 41 -15.89 31.80 10.77
C VAL A 41 -16.04 30.65 11.77
N ILE A 42 -15.94 30.93 13.06
CA ILE A 42 -16.21 29.96 14.13
C ILE A 42 -17.58 30.28 14.73
N ILE A 43 -18.49 29.33 14.62
CA ILE A 43 -19.83 29.40 15.18
C ILE A 43 -19.84 28.61 16.48
N SER A 44 -20.32 29.22 17.56
CA SER A 44 -20.45 28.58 18.86
C SER A 44 -21.83 28.81 19.45
N GLY A 45 -22.24 27.95 20.38
CA GLY A 45 -23.50 28.14 21.08
C GLY A 45 -23.75 27.06 22.13
N THR A 46 -24.92 27.13 22.75
CA THR A 46 -25.38 26.16 23.74
C THR A 46 -26.71 25.55 23.31
N ALA A 47 -26.90 24.25 23.51
CA ALA A 47 -28.18 23.55 23.40
C ALA A 47 -28.26 22.42 24.46
N LEU A 48 -29.28 21.55 24.38
CA LEU A 48 -29.40 20.40 25.29
C LEU A 48 -28.18 19.45 25.13
N PRO A 49 -27.56 18.95 26.20
CA PRO A 49 -26.42 18.04 26.10
C PRO A 49 -26.71 16.76 25.30
N GLY A 50 -25.75 16.32 24.48
CA GLY A 50 -25.83 15.08 23.69
C GLY A 50 -26.77 15.12 22.48
N VAL A 51 -27.16 16.31 22.02
CA VAL A 51 -27.98 16.52 20.81
C VAL A 51 -27.16 17.08 19.65
N ASN A 52 -27.64 16.86 18.43
CA ASN A 52 -27.09 17.45 17.20
C ASN A 52 -27.85 18.71 16.82
N VAL A 53 -27.15 19.85 16.77
CA VAL A 53 -27.67 21.13 16.29
C VAL A 53 -27.40 21.27 14.81
N SER A 54 -28.42 21.59 14.01
CA SER A 54 -28.26 21.88 12.58
C SER A 54 -28.02 23.37 12.38
N LEU A 55 -26.98 23.71 11.62
CA LEU A 55 -26.55 25.08 11.36
C LEU A 55 -26.70 25.40 9.87
N SER A 56 -27.24 26.57 9.54
CA SER A 56 -27.23 27.11 8.18
C SER A 56 -26.78 28.58 8.20
N VAL A 57 -26.06 28.99 7.17
CA VAL A 57 -25.59 30.37 7.01
C VAL A 57 -26.11 30.91 5.69
N GLU A 58 -26.81 32.02 5.75
CA GLU A 58 -27.33 32.75 4.59
C GLU A 58 -26.47 33.97 4.30
N ASP A 59 -26.21 34.21 3.01
CA ASP A 59 -25.56 35.42 2.52
C ASP A 59 -26.55 36.61 2.42
N PRO A 60 -26.07 37.82 2.06
CA PRO A 60 -26.92 39.00 1.94
C PRO A 60 -28.04 38.89 0.89
N SER A 61 -27.94 37.94 -0.05
CA SER A 61 -28.98 37.66 -1.05
C SER A 61 -30.08 36.73 -0.54
N GLY A 62 -29.90 36.14 0.64
CA GLY A 62 -30.77 35.12 1.22
C GLY A 62 -30.47 33.70 0.72
N ALA A 63 -29.34 33.50 0.04
CA ALA A 63 -28.92 32.17 -0.40
C ALA A 63 -28.14 31.47 0.73
N VAL A 64 -28.43 30.18 0.94
CA VAL A 64 -27.67 29.36 1.91
C VAL A 64 -26.28 29.07 1.35
N VAL A 65 -25.25 29.63 1.98
CA VAL A 65 -23.85 29.48 1.56
C VAL A 65 -23.12 28.36 2.30
N TRP A 66 -23.64 27.96 3.47
CA TRP A 66 -23.08 26.86 4.24
C TRP A 66 -24.14 26.17 5.09
N GLU A 67 -24.05 24.85 5.17
CA GLU A 67 -24.84 24.01 6.07
C GLU A 67 -23.91 23.09 6.85
N GLY A 68 -24.20 22.87 8.12
CA GLY A 68 -23.40 22.02 9.00
C GLY A 68 -24.20 21.44 10.15
N ARG A 69 -23.55 20.55 10.91
CA ARG A 69 -24.09 19.99 12.15
C ARG A 69 -23.01 20.00 13.22
N ALA A 70 -23.39 20.32 14.45
CA ALA A 70 -22.50 20.27 15.60
C ALA A 70 -23.15 19.46 16.72
N GLU A 71 -22.42 18.48 17.25
CA GLU A 71 -22.83 17.72 18.42
C GLU A 71 -22.51 18.52 19.68
N THR A 72 -23.46 18.55 20.62
CA THR A 72 -23.27 19.22 21.90
C THR A 72 -22.48 18.34 22.87
N SER A 73 -21.53 18.97 23.56
CA SER A 73 -20.82 18.38 24.69
C SER A 73 -21.77 18.07 25.86
N ILE A 74 -21.25 17.39 26.89
CA ILE A 74 -22.00 17.09 28.12
C ILE A 74 -22.45 18.34 28.89
N ASP A 75 -21.79 19.48 28.66
CA ASP A 75 -22.13 20.78 29.22
C ASP A 75 -23.12 21.57 28.32
N GLY A 76 -23.51 20.99 27.18
CA GLY A 76 -24.44 21.60 26.21
C GLY A 76 -23.78 22.54 25.20
N ASN A 77 -22.46 22.75 25.25
CA ASN A 77 -21.74 23.60 24.30
C ASN A 77 -21.54 22.90 22.96
N TYR A 78 -21.70 23.61 21.85
CA TYR A 78 -21.36 23.14 20.51
C TYR A 78 -20.50 24.17 19.76
N MET A 79 -19.72 23.69 18.80
CA MET A 79 -18.88 24.53 17.93
C MET A 79 -18.83 23.94 16.52
N ALA A 80 -18.90 24.82 15.52
CA ALA A 80 -18.62 24.50 14.13
C ALA A 80 -17.76 25.60 13.52
N SER A 81 -17.09 25.31 12.42
CA SER A 81 -16.41 26.36 11.66
C SER A 81 -16.51 26.08 10.17
N PHE A 82 -16.49 27.15 9.39
CA PHE A 82 -16.41 27.10 7.94
C PHE A 82 -15.54 28.23 7.42
N VAL A 83 -15.11 28.13 6.18
CA VAL A 83 -14.26 29.14 5.53
C VAL A 83 -15.13 29.88 4.51
N LEU A 84 -15.16 31.21 4.59
CA LEU A 84 -15.80 32.06 3.59
C LEU A 84 -15.09 31.87 2.26
N ARG A 85 -15.83 31.90 1.15
CA ARG A 85 -15.19 31.80 -0.17
C ARG A 85 -14.50 33.14 -0.47
N GLU A 86 -13.46 33.10 -1.31
CA GLU A 86 -12.77 34.30 -1.78
C GLU A 86 -13.70 35.25 -2.56
N ASP A 87 -14.76 34.69 -3.17
CA ASP A 87 -15.80 35.41 -3.91
C ASP A 87 -17.08 35.65 -3.08
N SER A 88 -17.02 35.50 -1.74
CA SER A 88 -18.14 35.77 -0.85
C SER A 88 -18.66 37.20 -1.01
N LEU A 89 -19.99 37.34 -1.13
CA LEU A 89 -20.64 38.66 -1.20
C LEU A 89 -20.34 39.46 0.06
N LEU A 90 -20.05 40.75 -0.09
CA LEU A 90 -19.91 41.66 1.04
C LEU A 90 -21.30 42.01 1.62
N GLY A 91 -21.39 42.14 2.94
CA GLY A 91 -22.63 42.50 3.63
C GLY A 91 -22.98 41.60 4.80
N LEU A 92 -24.23 41.69 5.27
CA LEU A 92 -24.71 41.01 6.47
C LEU A 92 -25.09 39.54 6.19
N TYR A 93 -24.43 38.61 6.88
CA TYR A 93 -24.74 37.18 6.87
C TYR A 93 -25.54 36.82 8.11
N ARG A 94 -26.41 35.81 7.98
CA ARG A 94 -27.26 35.32 9.06
C ARG A 94 -26.98 33.85 9.32
N VAL A 95 -26.64 33.52 10.55
CA VAL A 95 -26.43 32.16 11.04
C VAL A 95 -27.69 31.69 11.74
N TYR A 96 -28.25 30.56 11.32
CA TYR A 96 -29.38 29.91 11.95
C TYR A 96 -28.93 28.62 12.62
N ALA A 97 -29.28 28.45 13.89
CA ALA A 97 -29.13 27.20 14.62
C ALA A 97 -30.51 26.62 14.89
N THR A 98 -30.70 25.32 14.62
CA THR A 98 -31.98 24.63 14.80
C THR A 98 -31.81 23.30 15.53
N PHE A 99 -32.71 23.06 16.49
CA PHE A 99 -32.83 21.78 17.19
C PHE A 99 -34.29 21.53 17.58
N GLY A 100 -34.90 20.48 17.03
CA GLY A 100 -36.34 20.22 17.20
C GLY A 100 -37.17 21.38 16.67
N ASN A 101 -37.92 22.05 17.55
CA ASN A 101 -38.74 23.23 17.23
C ASN A 101 -38.09 24.56 17.65
N LEU A 102 -36.84 24.55 18.11
CA LEU A 102 -36.12 25.74 18.55
C LEU A 102 -35.22 26.27 17.42
N THR A 103 -35.21 27.59 17.26
CA THR A 103 -34.34 28.31 16.32
C THR A 103 -33.66 29.46 17.04
N ALA A 104 -32.35 29.62 16.85
CA ALA A 104 -31.58 30.78 17.28
C ALA A 104 -30.86 31.41 16.08
N THR A 105 -30.61 32.72 16.14
CA THR A 105 -30.00 33.47 15.03
C THR A 105 -28.86 34.36 15.54
N ALA A 106 -27.76 34.39 14.80
CA ALA A 106 -26.66 35.35 14.96
C ALA A 106 -26.33 35.99 13.62
N ASN A 107 -25.73 37.17 13.65
CA ASN A 107 -25.32 37.87 12.44
C ASN A 107 -23.83 38.18 12.49
N PHE A 108 -23.17 38.16 11.33
CA PHE A 108 -21.85 38.73 11.14
C PHE A 108 -21.79 39.46 9.80
N THR A 109 -20.85 40.38 9.63
CA THR A 109 -20.69 41.15 8.38
C THR A 109 -19.44 40.71 7.65
N VAL A 110 -19.54 40.46 6.34
CA VAL A 110 -18.38 40.28 5.48
C VAL A 110 -17.99 41.63 4.88
N VAL A 111 -16.79 42.09 5.18
CA VAL A 111 -16.25 43.40 4.78
C VAL A 111 -15.13 43.23 3.75
N ALA A 112 -14.86 44.27 2.96
CA ALA A 112 -13.74 44.25 2.02
C ALA A 112 -12.40 44.17 2.78
N PRO A 113 -11.42 43.39 2.29
CA PRO A 113 -10.08 43.40 2.87
C PRO A 113 -9.41 44.75 2.60
N PHE A 114 -8.81 45.34 3.64
CA PHE A 114 -7.98 46.52 3.54
C PHE A 114 -6.74 46.39 4.41
N LEU A 115 -5.63 46.94 3.92
CA LEU A 115 -4.38 47.05 4.64
C LEU A 115 -4.19 48.50 5.06
N GLU A 116 -3.88 48.71 6.33
CA GLU A 116 -3.53 50.02 6.86
C GLU A 116 -2.33 49.87 7.78
N VAL A 117 -1.40 50.82 7.70
CA VAL A 117 -0.16 50.74 8.48
C VAL A 117 0.10 51.96 9.34
N GLU A 118 0.43 51.67 10.59
CA GLU A 118 0.81 52.64 11.59
C GLU A 118 2.26 52.37 12.03
N CYS A 119 3.13 53.38 11.90
CA CYS A 119 4.48 53.32 12.45
C CYS A 119 4.43 53.91 13.87
N LEU A 120 4.66 53.07 14.86
CA LEU A 120 4.62 53.44 16.28
C LEU A 120 5.93 54.07 16.77
N GLY A 121 7.03 53.84 16.05
CA GLY A 121 8.33 54.43 16.37
C GLY A 121 9.45 53.92 15.49
N LEU A 122 10.47 54.77 15.33
CA LEU A 122 11.72 54.46 14.64
C LEU A 122 12.89 54.71 15.60
N ASP A 123 13.63 53.65 15.94
CA ASP A 123 14.81 53.72 16.81
C ASP A 123 16.09 53.46 15.99
N VAL A 124 17.12 54.28 16.19
CA VAL A 124 18.37 54.24 15.43
C VAL A 124 19.54 54.16 16.39
N SER A 125 20.34 53.08 16.29
CA SER A 125 21.37 52.76 17.28
C SER A 125 22.51 53.78 17.38
N ALA A 126 22.82 54.50 16.29
CA ALA A 126 23.86 55.53 16.26
C ALA A 126 23.66 56.49 15.08
N LEU A 127 23.78 57.80 15.34
CA LEU A 127 23.76 58.85 14.31
C LEU A 127 25.16 59.37 13.95
N LYS A 128 26.18 59.01 14.75
CA LYS A 128 27.59 59.31 14.48
C LYS A 128 28.35 58.00 14.39
N VAL A 129 29.02 57.76 13.26
CA VAL A 129 29.59 56.46 12.92
C VAL A 129 30.94 56.60 12.22
N TYR A 130 31.67 55.50 12.17
CA TYR A 130 32.93 55.37 11.43
C TYR A 130 32.75 54.41 10.24
N PRO A 131 33.60 54.51 9.19
CA PRO A 131 33.66 53.54 8.12
C PRO A 131 33.76 52.09 8.65
N GLY A 132 32.95 51.18 8.11
CA GLY A 132 32.88 49.77 8.54
C GLY A 132 31.94 49.47 9.71
N GLN A 133 31.39 50.47 10.40
CA GLN A 133 30.37 50.24 11.43
C GLN A 133 29.01 49.88 10.83
N SER A 134 28.16 49.25 11.64
CA SER A 134 26.78 48.95 11.29
C SER A 134 25.82 49.76 12.14
N ILE A 135 24.75 50.27 11.52
CA ILE A 135 23.66 50.99 12.17
C ILE A 135 22.44 50.08 12.17
N LEU A 136 21.84 49.88 13.34
CA LEU A 136 20.57 49.20 13.48
C LEU A 136 19.44 50.22 13.45
N VAL A 137 18.52 50.08 12.51
CA VAL A 137 17.27 50.82 12.44
C VAL A 137 16.14 49.86 12.79
N LYS A 138 15.38 50.19 13.84
CA LYS A 138 14.27 49.39 14.33
C LYS A 138 12.97 50.16 14.15
N ALA A 139 12.13 49.70 13.22
CA ALA A 139 10.81 50.25 12.99
C ALA A 139 9.76 49.40 13.73
N SER A 140 9.01 50.02 14.63
CA SER A 140 7.85 49.41 15.30
C SER A 140 6.62 49.65 14.45
N LEU A 141 6.09 48.61 13.81
CA LEU A 141 4.98 48.70 12.87
C LEU A 141 3.75 47.99 13.43
N ARG A 142 2.57 48.55 13.17
CA ARG A 142 1.27 47.93 13.45
C ARG A 142 0.47 47.83 12.18
N ASN A 143 -0.09 46.65 11.91
CA ASN A 143 -1.10 46.49 10.87
C ASN A 143 -2.47 46.89 11.45
N ALA A 144 -2.92 48.08 11.12
CA ALA A 144 -4.24 48.60 11.49
C ALA A 144 -5.36 48.12 10.55
N GLY A 145 -5.01 47.37 9.49
CA GLY A 145 -5.95 46.75 8.57
C GLY A 145 -6.70 45.55 9.17
N ASN A 146 -7.67 45.05 8.41
CA ASN A 146 -8.47 43.87 8.76
C ASN A 146 -7.99 42.59 8.07
N THR A 147 -6.86 42.64 7.37
CA THR A 147 -6.28 41.49 6.67
C THR A 147 -4.76 41.48 6.82
N ASN A 148 -4.14 40.34 6.52
CA ASN A 148 -2.70 40.15 6.65
C ASN A 148 -1.98 40.75 5.44
N GLY A 149 -0.83 41.39 5.68
CA GLY A 149 -0.03 42.03 4.64
C GLY A 149 1.46 41.77 4.83
N THR A 150 2.24 41.98 3.77
CA THR A 150 3.71 41.99 3.86
C THR A 150 4.20 43.43 3.90
N PHE A 151 4.98 43.75 4.93
CA PHE A 151 5.43 45.10 5.23
C PHE A 151 6.94 45.16 5.06
N TYR A 152 7.41 46.02 4.16
CA TYR A 152 8.83 46.25 3.92
C TYR A 152 9.22 47.65 4.35
N VAL A 153 10.23 47.73 5.21
CA VAL A 153 10.90 48.99 5.52
C VAL A 153 12.12 49.08 4.63
N TYR A 154 12.28 50.22 3.97
CA TYR A 154 13.39 50.59 3.11
C TYR A 154 14.15 51.74 3.76
N ALA A 155 15.47 51.73 3.63
CA ALA A 155 16.35 52.83 3.97
C ALA A 155 17.25 53.12 2.76
N GLU A 156 17.22 54.35 2.28
CA GLU A 156 17.94 54.77 1.07
C GLU A 156 18.90 55.91 1.41
N SER A 157 20.17 55.75 1.04
CA SER A 157 21.20 56.80 1.18
C SER A 157 22.29 56.65 0.12
N SER A 158 22.96 57.75 -0.22
CA SER A 158 24.18 57.70 -1.03
C SER A 158 25.33 56.94 -0.35
N LEU A 159 25.23 56.70 0.96
CA LEU A 159 26.24 55.97 1.74
C LEU A 159 26.20 54.45 1.51
N PHE A 160 25.01 53.85 1.38
CA PHE A 160 24.85 52.38 1.33
C PHE A 160 23.84 51.90 0.29
N GLY A 161 23.33 52.80 -0.57
CA GLY A 161 22.28 52.48 -1.54
C GLY A 161 20.92 52.32 -0.86
N GLU A 162 20.05 51.51 -1.47
CA GLU A 162 18.77 51.10 -0.88
C GLU A 162 18.93 49.76 -0.17
N VAL A 163 18.50 49.70 1.09
CA VAL A 163 18.47 48.50 1.91
C VAL A 163 17.04 48.29 2.38
N SER A 164 16.52 47.08 2.31
CA SER A 164 15.17 46.77 2.77
C SER A 164 15.12 45.50 3.60
N ASN A 165 14.13 45.45 4.50
CA ASN A 165 13.76 44.24 5.20
C ASN A 165 12.23 44.22 5.38
N GLY A 166 11.62 43.04 5.28
CA GLY A 166 10.18 42.93 5.40
C GLY A 166 9.72 41.66 6.09
N THR A 167 8.48 41.72 6.57
CA THR A 167 7.82 40.62 7.28
C THR A 167 6.32 40.66 7.03
N VAL A 168 5.67 39.51 7.17
CA VAL A 168 4.20 39.45 7.25
C VAL A 168 3.79 39.95 8.64
N ILE A 169 2.76 40.78 8.71
CA ILE A 169 2.17 41.26 9.97
C ILE A 169 0.67 40.96 9.92
N GLU A 170 0.18 40.23 10.92
CA GLU A 170 -1.24 39.89 11.01
C GLU A 170 -2.09 41.11 11.36
N ALA A 171 -3.37 41.09 11.00
CA ALA A 171 -4.31 42.16 11.32
C ALA A 171 -4.32 42.44 12.84
N GLY A 172 -4.05 43.69 13.23
CA GLY A 172 -3.98 44.14 14.63
C GLY A 172 -2.63 43.89 15.34
N GLU A 173 -1.71 43.15 14.73
CA GLU A 173 -0.40 42.80 15.32
C GLU A 173 0.59 43.98 15.28
N VAL A 174 1.51 44.01 16.26
CA VAL A 174 2.64 44.94 16.33
C VAL A 174 3.95 44.18 16.22
N VAL A 175 4.78 44.51 15.23
CA VAL A 175 6.05 43.81 14.96
C VAL A 175 7.18 44.82 14.80
N ASN A 176 8.39 44.43 15.22
CA ASN A 176 9.61 45.19 15.02
C ASN A 176 10.35 44.71 13.76
N VAL A 177 10.51 45.60 12.78
CA VAL A 177 11.31 45.34 11.59
C VAL A 177 12.69 45.98 11.78
N ASN A 178 13.73 45.14 11.76
CA ASN A 178 15.11 45.55 12.00
C ASN A 178 15.88 45.62 10.67
N LEU A 179 16.49 46.76 10.36
CA LEU A 179 17.40 46.96 9.24
C LEU A 179 18.82 47.18 9.75
N ILE A 180 19.80 46.52 9.10
CA ILE A 180 21.21 46.72 9.40
C ILE A 180 21.86 47.44 8.21
N LEU A 181 22.28 48.67 8.44
CA LEU A 181 22.93 49.51 7.43
C LEU A 181 24.45 49.45 7.65
N LYS A 182 25.19 48.90 6.69
CA LYS A 182 26.66 48.80 6.77
C LYS A 182 27.31 50.02 6.15
N VAL A 183 28.04 50.79 6.94
CA VAL A 183 28.82 51.93 6.47
C VAL A 183 30.02 51.40 5.67
N PRO A 184 30.20 51.77 4.38
CA PRO A 184 31.35 51.31 3.60
C PRO A 184 32.68 51.71 4.24
N LEU A 185 33.69 50.85 4.14
CA LEU A 185 35.05 51.12 4.67
C LEU A 185 35.73 52.32 3.99
N ASN A 186 35.31 52.66 2.77
CA ASN A 186 35.81 53.80 2.01
C ASN A 186 34.91 55.04 2.09
N ALA A 187 33.94 55.06 3.01
CA ALA A 187 33.05 56.21 3.19
C ALA A 187 33.85 57.47 3.53
N SER A 188 33.61 58.54 2.77
CA SER A 188 34.20 59.84 3.03
C SER A 188 33.57 60.47 4.27
N PRO A 189 34.31 61.27 5.07
CA PRO A 189 33.73 62.00 6.18
C PRO A 189 32.70 63.02 5.68
N SER A 190 31.44 62.85 6.08
CA SER A 190 30.33 63.73 5.70
C SER A 190 29.06 63.41 6.49
N SER A 191 28.02 64.23 6.34
CA SER A 191 26.66 63.93 6.83
C SER A 191 25.82 63.38 5.68
N TYR A 192 25.36 62.14 5.83
CA TYR A 192 24.60 61.42 4.82
C TYR A 192 23.12 61.34 5.25
N PRO A 193 22.18 61.93 4.48
CA PRO A 193 20.75 61.76 4.76
C PRO A 193 20.33 60.32 4.42
N VAL A 194 19.50 59.74 5.29
CA VAL A 194 18.91 58.42 5.16
C VAL A 194 17.41 58.56 5.10
N ASN A 195 16.82 58.28 3.94
CA ASN A 195 15.39 58.34 3.74
C ASN A 195 14.78 56.98 4.03
N THR A 196 13.85 56.91 4.99
CA THR A 196 13.13 55.67 5.26
C THR A 196 11.72 55.67 4.67
N LYS A 197 11.37 54.56 4.03
CA LYS A 197 10.07 54.35 3.40
C LYS A 197 9.51 53.01 3.86
N LEU A 198 8.20 52.91 3.90
CA LEU A 198 7.46 51.70 4.19
C LEU A 198 6.62 51.38 2.97
N ALA A 199 6.74 50.16 2.44
CA ALA A 199 5.83 49.67 1.41
C ALA A 199 5.06 48.47 1.97
N VAL A 200 3.76 48.49 1.75
CA VAL A 200 2.83 47.46 2.17
C VAL A 200 2.35 46.74 0.94
N TYR A 201 2.40 45.43 0.97
CA TYR A 201 1.96 44.56 -0.11
C TYR A 201 0.86 43.63 0.39
N TRP A 202 -0.10 43.40 -0.49
CA TRP A 202 -1.02 42.29 -0.37
C TRP A 202 -0.25 40.96 -0.42
N LEU A 203 -0.82 39.87 0.12
CA LEU A 203 -0.17 38.56 0.09
C LEU A 203 0.12 38.03 -1.33
N ASN A 204 -0.62 38.52 -2.34
CA ASN A 204 -0.34 38.26 -3.75
C ASN A 204 0.83 39.11 -4.32
N SER A 205 1.59 39.79 -3.45
CA SER A 205 2.72 40.67 -3.79
C SER A 205 2.36 41.91 -4.63
N THR A 206 1.08 42.26 -4.74
CA THR A 206 0.69 43.56 -5.32
C THR A 206 0.88 44.67 -4.28
N LEU A 207 1.41 45.81 -4.72
CA LEU A 207 1.63 46.96 -3.84
C LEU A 207 0.28 47.51 -3.39
N ALA A 208 0.07 47.56 -2.09
CA ALA A 208 -1.15 48.08 -1.46
C ALA A 208 -1.01 49.58 -1.18
N ASP A 209 0.07 49.96 -0.50
CA ASP A 209 0.32 51.33 -0.08
C ASP A 209 1.83 51.58 0.12
N THR A 210 2.23 52.84 0.08
CA THR A 210 3.58 53.29 0.42
C THR A 210 3.53 54.53 1.28
N LYS A 211 4.26 54.53 2.39
CA LYS A 211 4.30 55.62 3.35
C LYS A 211 5.74 56.01 3.64
N THR A 212 6.07 57.29 3.51
CA THR A 212 7.35 57.81 4.00
C THR A 212 7.31 57.82 5.53
N LEU A 213 8.36 57.28 6.14
CA LEU A 213 8.52 57.32 7.59
C LEU A 213 9.31 58.61 7.94
N GLU A 214 10.49 58.47 8.53
CA GLU A 214 11.34 59.59 8.91
C GLU A 214 12.63 59.63 8.09
N THR A 215 13.18 60.83 7.92
CA THR A 215 14.54 61.02 7.39
C THR A 215 15.45 61.41 8.54
N PHE A 216 16.58 60.70 8.68
CA PHE A 216 17.62 61.02 9.67
C PHE A 216 18.98 61.19 9.00
N ASN A 217 19.90 61.91 9.66
CA ASN A 217 21.24 62.15 9.16
C ASN A 217 22.26 61.29 9.90
N VAL A 218 23.11 60.60 9.15
CA VAL A 218 24.25 59.82 9.66
C VAL A 218 25.53 60.59 9.39
N GLU A 219 26.22 61.00 10.46
CA GLU A 219 27.52 61.68 10.40
C GLU A 219 28.65 60.64 10.40
N VAL A 220 29.38 60.53 9.28
CA VAL A 220 30.61 59.75 9.17
C VAL A 220 31.78 60.62 9.64
N LEU A 221 32.39 60.24 10.75
CA LEU A 221 33.48 60.98 11.37
C LEU A 221 34.82 60.79 10.61
N PRO A 222 35.72 61.80 10.61
CA PRO A 222 37.05 61.68 10.00
C PRO A 222 37.88 60.53 10.61
N THR A 223 38.65 59.86 9.76
CA THR A 223 39.65 58.83 10.14
C THR A 223 41.03 59.47 10.10
N ASP A 224 41.84 59.24 11.13
CA ASP A 224 43.03 60.07 11.39
C ASP A 224 44.34 59.46 10.85
N ILE A 225 44.37 58.17 10.48
CA ILE A 225 45.61 57.48 10.03
C ILE A 225 45.35 56.36 9.01
N GLU A 226 46.25 56.22 8.03
CA GLU A 226 46.32 55.06 7.12
C GLU A 226 47.38 54.07 7.64
N VAL A 227 46.98 52.80 7.81
CA VAL A 227 47.81 51.74 8.40
C VAL A 227 47.87 50.55 7.45
N THR A 228 49.07 50.09 7.13
CA THR A 228 49.30 48.84 6.39
C THR A 228 49.66 47.75 7.38
N PHE A 229 48.81 46.73 7.53
CA PHE A 229 49.13 45.54 8.31
C PHE A 229 49.88 44.54 7.43
N ILE A 230 50.96 43.95 7.94
CA ILE A 230 51.68 42.87 7.27
C ILE A 230 51.68 41.65 8.17
N PHE A 231 51.03 40.58 7.71
CA PHE A 231 50.88 39.32 8.41
C PHE A 231 51.84 38.28 7.85
N ARG A 232 52.65 37.69 8.74
CA ARG A 232 53.60 36.62 8.38
C ARG A 232 53.65 35.54 9.46
N PHE A 233 54.00 34.32 9.06
CA PHE A 233 54.34 33.26 10.01
C PHE A 233 55.67 33.61 10.72
N PRO A 234 55.99 32.99 11.86
CA PRO A 234 57.26 33.22 12.56
C PRO A 234 58.51 32.89 11.72
N THR A 235 58.32 32.14 10.64
CA THR A 235 59.34 31.80 9.63
C THR A 235 59.64 32.94 8.66
N GLY A 236 58.81 33.98 8.65
CA GLY A 236 58.90 35.12 7.74
C GLY A 236 58.01 35.02 6.51
N THR A 237 57.36 33.88 6.27
CA THR A 237 56.52 33.69 5.08
C THR A 237 55.20 34.48 5.18
N PRO A 238 54.82 35.22 4.14
CA PRO A 238 53.61 36.04 4.16
C PRO A 238 52.34 35.19 4.19
N LEU A 239 51.33 35.64 4.92
CA LEU A 239 50.01 35.00 4.95
C LEU A 239 49.15 35.56 3.82
N SER A 240 49.13 34.94 2.64
CA SER A 240 48.29 35.39 1.51
C SER A 240 46.87 34.82 1.59
N GLY A 241 45.85 35.65 1.31
CA GLY A 241 44.44 35.26 1.25
C GLY A 241 43.78 34.93 2.59
N TYR A 242 44.34 35.39 3.70
CA TYR A 242 43.76 35.24 5.04
C TYR A 242 42.73 36.34 5.29
N THR A 243 41.61 36.00 5.92
CA THR A 243 40.63 37.02 6.34
C THR A 243 41.17 37.77 7.55
N VAL A 244 41.24 39.10 7.43
CA VAL A 244 41.62 39.98 8.53
C VAL A 244 40.37 40.42 9.29
N LEU A 245 40.42 40.28 10.61
CA LEU A 245 39.38 40.65 11.56
C LEU A 245 39.83 41.90 12.33
N LEU A 246 38.96 42.90 12.45
CA LEU A 246 39.13 44.03 13.36
C LEU A 246 37.97 44.04 14.36
N ASP A 247 38.28 43.94 15.65
CA ASP A 247 37.32 43.84 16.75
C ASP A 247 36.27 42.72 16.51
N GLY A 248 36.72 41.62 15.91
CA GLY A 248 35.88 40.47 15.52
C GLY A 248 35.13 40.62 14.20
N VAL A 249 35.27 41.74 13.49
CA VAL A 249 34.57 42.02 12.22
C VAL A 249 35.52 41.80 11.03
N PRO A 250 35.14 41.03 10.00
CA PRO A 250 35.96 40.85 8.80
C PRO A 250 36.03 42.16 8.00
N VAL A 251 37.26 42.61 7.72
CA VAL A 251 37.53 43.89 7.04
C VAL A 251 38.22 43.73 5.69
N GLY A 252 38.71 42.53 5.36
CA GLY A 252 39.33 42.26 4.07
C GLY A 252 40.14 40.97 4.07
N TYR A 253 40.90 40.77 3.00
CA TYR A 253 41.83 39.66 2.84
C TYR A 253 43.24 40.18 2.63
N THR A 254 44.23 39.45 3.12
CA THR A 254 45.63 39.77 2.88
C THR A 254 46.04 39.53 1.42
N ASP A 255 46.88 40.41 0.88
CA ASP A 255 47.47 40.28 -0.45
C ASP A 255 48.58 39.21 -0.52
N GLU A 256 49.23 39.06 -1.68
CA GLU A 256 50.30 38.09 -1.90
C GLU A 256 51.51 38.27 -0.96
N ASN A 257 51.71 39.48 -0.45
CA ASN A 257 52.78 39.82 0.49
C ASN A 257 52.30 39.76 1.95
N GLY A 258 51.08 39.28 2.21
CA GLY A 258 50.48 39.25 3.54
C GLY A 258 49.98 40.63 4.01
N GLY A 259 49.87 41.60 3.12
CA GLY A 259 49.51 42.99 3.41
C GLY A 259 48.01 43.26 3.39
N LEU A 260 47.54 44.18 4.24
CA LEU A 260 46.21 44.81 4.12
C LEU A 260 46.27 46.27 4.56
N LYS A 261 45.85 47.19 3.68
CA LYS A 261 45.79 48.63 3.96
C LYS A 261 44.41 49.04 4.47
N LEU A 262 44.36 49.74 5.60
CA LEU A 262 43.13 50.20 6.24
C LEU A 262 43.26 51.65 6.72
N LYS A 263 42.15 52.39 6.73
CA LYS A 263 42.05 53.73 7.35
C LYS A 263 41.41 53.60 8.72
N LEU A 264 42.14 53.96 9.77
CA LEU A 264 41.75 53.73 11.16
C LEU A 264 41.76 55.03 11.96
N VAL A 265 41.08 55.00 13.11
CA VAL A 265 41.01 56.11 14.06
C VAL A 265 42.22 56.04 14.97
N ALA A 266 42.95 57.14 15.10
CA ALA A 266 44.08 57.22 16.01
C ALA A 266 43.62 57.27 17.47
N ASN A 267 44.55 57.02 18.38
CA ASN A 267 44.35 56.96 19.83
C ASN A 267 43.29 55.94 20.30
N LYS A 268 43.17 54.82 19.58
CA LYS A 268 42.22 53.72 19.89
C LYS A 268 42.94 52.37 19.95
N VAL A 269 42.42 51.46 20.79
CA VAL A 269 42.83 50.05 20.81
C VAL A 269 41.96 49.25 19.85
N TYR A 270 42.58 48.47 18.98
CA TYR A 270 41.95 47.53 18.06
C TYR A 270 42.35 46.10 18.41
N ARG A 271 41.42 45.16 18.32
CA ARG A 271 41.73 43.72 18.28
C ARG A 271 41.90 43.30 16.83
N VAL A 272 43.14 43.08 16.42
CA VAL A 272 43.49 42.66 15.07
C VAL A 272 43.64 41.15 15.06
N GLY A 273 42.88 40.46 14.22
CA GLY A 273 42.96 39.03 14.04
C GLY A 273 43.11 38.61 12.60
N VAL A 274 43.56 37.38 12.39
CA VAL A 274 43.51 36.69 11.10
C VAL A 274 42.91 35.32 11.30
N SER A 275 42.12 34.87 10.31
CA SER A 275 41.63 33.50 10.27
C SER A 275 41.58 32.98 8.84
N ARG A 276 41.96 31.72 8.67
CA ARG A 276 41.75 30.93 7.45
C ARG A 276 41.76 29.45 7.82
N GLU A 277 40.87 28.70 7.21
CA GLU A 277 40.90 27.25 7.26
C GLU A 277 41.78 26.70 6.13
N VAL A 278 42.72 25.83 6.47
CA VAL A 278 43.62 25.17 5.52
C VAL A 278 43.56 23.67 5.77
N GLU A 279 42.90 22.93 4.87
CA GLU A 279 42.67 21.49 5.01
C GLU A 279 42.28 21.09 6.45
N GLU A 280 41.13 21.60 6.92
CA GLU A 280 40.53 21.36 8.25
C GLU A 280 41.35 21.86 9.46
N LEU A 281 42.52 22.46 9.24
CA LEU A 281 43.24 23.19 10.26
C LEU A 281 42.79 24.66 10.24
N GLU A 282 42.08 25.09 11.27
CA GLU A 282 41.78 26.51 11.49
C GLU A 282 43.04 27.23 11.99
N VAL A 283 43.61 28.06 11.12
CA VAL A 283 44.73 28.94 11.45
C VAL A 283 44.17 30.29 11.87
N SER A 284 44.03 30.48 13.17
CA SER A 284 43.54 31.73 13.76
C SER A 284 44.53 32.36 14.74
N TYR A 285 44.53 33.68 14.79
CA TYR A 285 45.34 34.48 15.69
C TYR A 285 44.68 35.83 15.95
N GLU A 286 44.85 36.36 17.16
CA GLU A 286 44.32 37.66 17.55
C GLU A 286 45.31 38.39 18.47
N LYS A 287 45.47 39.70 18.27
CA LYS A 287 46.33 40.57 19.07
C LYS A 287 45.69 41.94 19.27
N SER A 288 45.76 42.47 20.49
CA SER A 288 45.39 43.86 20.76
C SER A 288 46.51 44.81 20.36
N LEU A 289 46.15 45.87 19.65
CA LEU A 289 47.05 46.90 19.15
C LEU A 289 46.50 48.28 19.50
N TRP A 290 47.32 49.12 20.13
CA TRP A 290 47.02 50.54 20.29
C TRP A 290 47.63 51.36 19.15
N LEU A 291 46.83 52.20 18.50
CA LEU A 291 47.29 53.11 17.44
C LEU A 291 47.35 54.53 17.99
N GLY A 292 48.52 55.17 17.99
CA GLY A 292 48.70 56.57 18.41
C GLY A 292 48.61 57.56 17.25
N LEU A 293 48.56 58.87 17.56
CA LEU A 293 48.48 59.97 16.59
C LEU A 293 49.72 60.14 15.68
N GLY A 294 50.85 59.55 16.07
CA GLY A 294 52.07 59.44 15.24
C GLY A 294 52.44 58.00 14.92
N GLY A 295 51.44 57.10 14.92
CA GLY A 295 51.65 55.66 14.76
C GLY A 295 52.31 55.27 13.44
N PRO A 296 52.99 54.12 13.39
CA PRO A 296 53.68 53.67 12.18
C PRO A 296 52.69 53.40 11.05
N SER A 297 53.02 53.86 9.84
CA SER A 297 52.24 53.59 8.61
C SER A 297 52.18 52.11 8.24
N GLU A 298 53.02 51.29 8.86
CA GLU A 298 53.18 49.86 8.61
C GLU A 298 53.33 49.10 9.94
N VAL A 299 52.48 48.10 10.17
CA VAL A 299 52.45 47.29 11.39
C VAL A 299 52.67 45.83 11.04
N LEU A 300 53.78 45.29 11.54
CA LEU A 300 54.15 43.89 11.34
C LEU A 300 53.52 43.01 12.41
N ILE A 301 52.81 41.97 11.98
CA ILE A 301 52.14 41.00 12.86
C ILE A 301 52.67 39.60 12.54
N GLU A 302 53.43 39.05 13.49
CA GLU A 302 53.79 37.63 13.48
C GLU A 302 52.63 36.81 14.03
N VAL A 303 52.16 35.90 13.18
CA VAL A 303 50.96 35.09 13.40
C VAL A 303 51.38 33.73 13.94
N VAL A 304 51.14 33.52 15.23
CA VAL A 304 51.37 32.24 15.90
C VAL A 304 50.03 31.48 15.95
N PRO A 305 49.86 30.39 15.18
CA PRO A 305 48.58 29.71 15.09
C PRO A 305 48.09 29.18 16.44
N SER A 306 46.79 29.34 16.70
CA SER A 306 46.11 28.75 17.87
C SER A 306 46.20 27.22 17.87
N ASN A 307 45.96 26.60 16.72
CA ASN A 307 46.09 25.16 16.46
C ASN A 307 47.34 24.87 15.61
N LEU A 308 48.11 23.86 16.01
CA LEU A 308 49.38 23.51 15.35
C LEU A 308 49.28 22.28 14.45
N CYS A 309 48.24 21.47 14.63
CA CYS A 309 48.03 20.26 13.87
C CYS A 309 46.54 19.97 13.68
N ALA A 310 46.24 19.23 12.61
CA ALA A 310 44.98 18.54 12.41
C ALA A 310 45.27 17.19 11.74
N ILE A 311 44.59 16.12 12.17
CA ILE A 311 44.57 14.86 11.43
C ILE A 311 43.25 14.85 10.68
N THR A 312 43.33 14.97 9.36
CA THR A 312 42.18 15.19 8.48
C THR A 312 41.54 13.88 8.05
N ASP A 313 42.35 12.82 7.89
CA ASP A 313 41.83 11.49 7.59
C ASP A 313 42.66 10.38 8.22
N LEU A 314 41.97 9.30 8.60
CA LEU A 314 42.54 8.05 9.09
C LEU A 314 41.71 6.87 8.58
N VAL A 315 42.33 6.10 7.68
CA VAL A 315 41.75 4.93 7.01
C VAL A 315 42.58 3.70 7.34
N LEU A 316 41.89 2.58 7.59
CA LEU A 316 42.49 1.26 7.74
C LEU A 316 42.09 0.44 6.51
N GLU A 317 43.06 -0.12 5.80
CA GLU A 317 42.81 -0.87 4.57
C GLU A 317 43.45 -2.27 4.62
N PRO A 318 42.66 -3.36 4.73
CA PRO A 318 41.23 -3.39 5.01
C PRO A 318 40.92 -3.10 6.49
N ASP A 319 39.71 -2.59 6.78
CA ASP A 319 39.21 -2.33 8.13
C ASP A 319 38.69 -3.59 8.86
N LYS A 320 38.58 -4.70 8.12
CA LYS A 320 38.26 -6.04 8.62
C LYS A 320 39.29 -7.05 8.13
N ILE A 321 39.89 -7.78 9.05
CA ILE A 321 41.00 -8.67 8.74
C ILE A 321 40.97 -9.96 9.54
N GLU A 322 41.65 -10.98 9.03
CA GLU A 322 41.87 -12.22 9.77
C GLU A 322 42.96 -12.04 10.83
N VAL A 323 42.95 -12.88 11.86
CA VAL A 323 44.05 -12.96 12.84
C VAL A 323 45.41 -13.06 12.13
N ASN A 324 46.38 -12.25 12.57
CA ASN A 324 47.72 -12.14 11.97
C ASN A 324 47.76 -11.64 10.51
N GLY A 325 46.67 -11.09 9.96
CA GLY A 325 46.70 -10.46 8.64
C GLY A 325 47.38 -9.08 8.65
N VAL A 326 47.85 -8.63 7.49
CA VAL A 326 48.47 -7.31 7.29
C VAL A 326 47.44 -6.30 6.79
N PHE A 327 47.36 -5.12 7.40
CA PHE A 327 46.53 -3.98 6.97
C PHE A 327 47.36 -2.69 6.97
N ASP A 328 46.96 -1.73 6.14
CA ASP A 328 47.62 -0.43 6.02
C ASP A 328 46.89 0.65 6.82
N VAL A 329 47.65 1.48 7.51
CA VAL A 329 47.20 2.70 8.19
C VAL A 329 47.52 3.89 7.29
N LEU A 330 46.51 4.41 6.61
CA LEU A 330 46.62 5.59 5.76
C LEU A 330 46.19 6.82 6.56
N THR A 331 47.07 7.82 6.65
CA THR A 331 46.79 9.04 7.42
C THR A 331 47.06 10.28 6.58
N LYS A 332 46.10 11.20 6.55
CA LYS A 332 46.26 12.56 6.02
C LYS A 332 46.25 13.55 7.20
N PHE A 333 47.17 14.51 7.19
CA PHE A 333 47.30 15.48 8.28
C PHE A 333 47.92 16.79 7.82
N THR A 334 47.64 17.86 8.57
CA THR A 334 48.08 19.23 8.30
C THR A 334 48.84 19.76 9.52
N VAL A 335 49.95 20.46 9.28
CA VAL A 335 50.82 21.03 10.32
C VAL A 335 51.01 22.52 10.08
N ALA A 336 50.96 23.33 11.15
CA ALA A 336 51.25 24.77 11.10
C ALA A 336 52.46 25.13 11.98
N PRO A 337 53.30 26.07 11.54
CA PRO A 337 54.50 26.44 12.27
C PRO A 337 54.19 27.32 13.49
N TYR A 338 54.74 26.98 14.65
CA TYR A 338 54.70 27.75 15.89
C TYR A 338 55.93 28.66 16.07
N SER A 339 57.08 28.27 15.54
CA SER A 339 58.34 29.01 15.62
C SER A 339 59.00 29.17 14.25
N SER A 340 60.22 29.72 14.18
CA SER A 340 60.96 29.89 12.92
C SER A 340 61.16 28.57 12.16
N LYS A 341 61.07 27.44 12.85
CA LYS A 341 61.02 26.09 12.28
C LYS A 341 60.33 25.16 13.26
N SER A 342 59.23 24.53 12.85
CA SER A 342 58.44 23.68 13.75
C SER A 342 58.61 22.22 13.41
N SER A 343 58.96 21.42 14.42
CA SER A 343 59.20 19.98 14.27
C SER A 343 57.93 19.19 14.53
N PHE A 344 57.74 18.11 13.78
CA PHE A 344 56.60 17.23 14.00
C PHE A 344 56.94 15.74 13.88
N GLU A 345 56.19 14.92 14.60
CA GLU A 345 56.32 13.47 14.63
C GLU A 345 54.93 12.83 14.61
N VAL A 346 54.74 11.81 13.77
CA VAL A 346 53.52 11.01 13.65
C VAL A 346 53.79 9.62 14.16
N LYS A 347 53.02 9.20 15.17
CA LYS A 347 53.11 7.88 15.79
C LYS A 347 51.80 7.12 15.67
N VAL A 348 51.90 5.82 15.43
CA VAL A 348 50.78 4.88 15.50
C VAL A 348 50.86 4.10 16.81
N TYR A 349 49.72 3.93 17.47
CA TYR A 349 49.53 3.12 18.65
C TYR A 349 48.38 2.14 18.43
N THR A 350 48.56 0.91 18.87
CA THR A 350 47.50 -0.11 18.81
C THR A 350 47.12 -0.58 20.20
N ASP A 351 45.87 -1.01 20.38
CA ASP A 351 45.41 -1.55 21.67
C ASP A 351 46.12 -2.87 22.06
N TRP A 352 46.78 -3.54 21.11
CA TRP A 352 47.53 -4.78 21.36
C TRP A 352 49.03 -4.56 21.60
N GLY A 353 49.48 -3.31 21.70
CA GLY A 353 50.81 -2.96 22.20
C GLY A 353 51.86 -2.60 21.14
N GLU A 354 51.50 -2.55 19.86
CA GLU A 354 52.38 -2.02 18.81
C GLU A 354 52.41 -0.49 18.87
N GLU A 355 53.63 0.07 18.85
CA GLU A 355 53.92 1.51 18.74
C GLU A 355 55.04 1.73 17.72
N ALA A 356 54.83 2.65 16.78
CA ALA A 356 55.85 3.02 15.80
C ALA A 356 55.73 4.51 15.40
N THR A 357 56.88 5.17 15.24
CA THR A 357 56.96 6.45 14.53
C THR A 357 56.90 6.16 13.04
N ILE A 358 55.85 6.66 12.37
CA ILE A 358 55.58 6.36 10.96
C ILE A 358 56.00 7.50 10.02
N TYR A 359 56.16 8.71 10.55
CA TYR A 359 56.59 9.87 9.79
C TYR A 359 57.10 10.97 10.71
N SER A 360 58.06 11.77 10.27
CA SER A 360 58.55 12.93 11.03
C SER A 360 59.17 13.94 10.07
N GLY A 361 59.12 15.21 10.43
CA GLY A 361 59.69 16.27 9.61
C GLY A 361 59.67 17.61 10.31
N GLU A 362 59.89 18.66 9.52
CA GLU A 362 59.84 20.03 9.97
C GLU A 362 59.10 20.86 8.92
N VAL A 363 58.34 21.86 9.37
CA VAL A 363 57.62 22.78 8.50
C VAL A 363 58.00 24.23 8.79
N THR A 364 58.02 25.03 7.74
CA THR A 364 58.17 26.49 7.80
C THR A 364 56.93 27.24 7.35
N THR A 365 55.96 26.54 6.76
CA THR A 365 54.64 27.03 6.35
C THR A 365 53.59 26.02 6.75
N VAL A 366 52.32 26.36 6.57
CA VAL A 366 51.26 25.35 6.72
C VAL A 366 51.37 24.36 5.57
N GLU A 367 51.58 23.09 5.90
CA GLU A 367 51.75 22.01 4.92
C GLU A 367 50.90 20.80 5.27
N SER A 368 50.46 20.11 4.23
CA SER A 368 49.67 18.89 4.34
C SER A 368 50.45 17.69 3.83
N PHE A 369 50.32 16.58 4.54
CA PHE A 369 51.05 15.35 4.30
C PHE A 369 50.09 14.16 4.20
N THR A 370 50.53 13.14 3.49
CA THR A 370 49.88 11.82 3.46
C THR A 370 50.94 10.76 3.71
N THR A 371 50.65 9.82 4.60
CA THR A 371 51.55 8.71 4.94
C THR A 371 50.80 7.39 5.05
N SER A 372 51.51 6.28 4.82
CA SER A 372 51.00 4.92 4.88
C SER A 372 51.94 4.04 5.72
N TYR A 373 51.39 3.23 6.62
CA TYR A 373 52.18 2.29 7.41
C TYR A 373 51.46 0.95 7.61
N SER A 374 52.14 -0.15 7.28
CA SER A 374 51.57 -1.50 7.39
C SER A 374 51.75 -2.08 8.79
N LEU A 375 50.70 -2.68 9.33
CA LEU A 375 50.69 -3.37 10.62
C LEU A 375 50.13 -4.79 10.50
N VAL A 376 50.51 -5.64 11.46
CA VAL A 376 49.98 -7.00 11.60
C VAL A 376 48.90 -7.02 12.69
N ALA A 377 47.73 -7.55 12.37
CA ALA A 377 46.62 -7.72 13.31
C ALA A 377 46.95 -8.76 14.41
N PRO A 378 46.38 -8.61 15.63
CA PRO A 378 46.63 -9.52 16.73
C PRO A 378 46.09 -10.94 16.46
N GLY A 379 46.70 -11.93 17.11
CA GLY A 379 46.29 -13.35 17.00
C GLY A 379 44.94 -13.70 17.64
N LYS A 380 44.26 -12.73 18.28
CA LYS A 380 42.96 -12.91 18.93
C LYS A 380 41.90 -12.11 18.17
N ALA A 381 40.80 -12.76 17.81
CA ALA A 381 39.65 -12.07 17.23
C ALA A 381 39.00 -11.09 18.22
N GLY A 382 38.56 -9.95 17.72
CA GLY A 382 38.01 -8.84 18.51
C GLY A 382 38.00 -7.54 17.72
N VAL A 383 37.49 -6.48 18.34
CA VAL A 383 37.55 -5.11 17.80
C VAL A 383 38.65 -4.37 18.54
N TYR A 384 39.62 -3.83 17.80
CA TYR A 384 40.79 -3.14 18.35
C TYR A 384 40.83 -1.69 17.88
N SER A 385 41.36 -0.78 18.69
CA SER A 385 41.68 0.57 18.23
C SER A 385 43.09 0.67 17.67
N VAL A 386 43.19 1.39 16.56
CA VAL A 386 44.42 1.95 16.02
C VAL A 386 44.32 3.47 16.19
N LYS A 387 45.28 4.05 16.89
CA LYS A 387 45.35 5.48 17.21
C LYS A 387 46.54 6.08 16.50
N VAL A 388 46.37 7.27 15.93
CA VAL A 388 47.47 8.06 15.38
C VAL A 388 47.62 9.31 16.22
N LEU A 389 48.84 9.59 16.69
CA LEU A 389 49.22 10.81 17.38
C LEU A 389 50.13 11.62 16.47
N LEU A 390 49.78 12.88 16.22
CA LEU A 390 50.61 13.87 15.55
C LEU A 390 51.06 14.88 16.61
N ASN A 391 52.35 14.90 16.91
CA ASN A 391 52.95 15.85 17.85
C ASN A 391 53.67 16.96 17.07
N VAL A 392 53.37 18.22 17.37
CA VAL A 392 53.99 19.41 16.76
C VAL A 392 54.43 20.34 17.88
N ASP A 393 55.74 20.49 18.06
CA ASP A 393 56.36 21.32 19.11
C ASP A 393 55.70 21.16 20.51
N GLY A 394 55.31 19.94 20.87
CA GLY A 394 54.72 19.60 22.17
C GLY A 394 53.19 19.64 22.23
N LYS A 395 52.49 20.11 21.19
CA LYS A 395 51.03 19.96 21.06
C LYS A 395 50.70 18.67 20.31
N THR A 396 49.76 17.88 20.83
CA THR A 396 49.39 16.58 20.23
C THR A 396 47.97 16.59 19.70
N CYS A 397 47.83 16.23 18.43
CA CYS A 397 46.56 15.89 17.78
C CYS A 397 46.42 14.38 17.70
N LYS A 398 45.19 13.87 17.84
CA LYS A 398 44.94 12.42 17.86
C LYS A 398 43.75 12.03 17.00
N ALA A 399 43.88 10.91 16.30
CA ALA A 399 42.81 10.24 15.59
C ALA A 399 42.73 8.78 16.02
N THR A 400 41.56 8.16 15.93
CA THR A 400 41.37 6.75 16.31
C THR A 400 40.40 6.07 15.36
N LYS A 401 40.78 4.91 14.84
CA LYS A 401 39.93 4.04 14.03
C LYS A 401 39.81 2.65 14.66
N LYS A 402 38.74 1.94 14.34
CA LYS A 402 38.49 0.57 14.82
C LYS A 402 38.84 -0.43 13.72
N LEU A 403 39.64 -1.43 14.07
CA LEU A 403 39.96 -2.59 13.26
C LEU A 403 39.17 -3.80 13.76
N GLU A 404 38.46 -4.49 12.89
CA GLU A 404 37.76 -5.72 13.24
C GLU A 404 38.60 -6.96 12.84
N VAL A 405 39.05 -7.71 13.84
CA VAL A 405 39.86 -8.92 13.64
C VAL A 405 38.97 -10.15 13.84
N ARG A 406 38.94 -11.04 12.85
CA ARG A 406 38.12 -12.27 12.85
C ARG A 406 38.99 -13.51 12.73
N ARG A 407 38.48 -14.66 13.21
CA ARG A 407 39.23 -15.92 13.21
C ARG A 407 39.38 -16.56 11.82
N MET A 408 38.45 -16.30 10.91
CA MET A 408 38.43 -16.90 9.58
C MET A 408 37.85 -15.91 8.56
N LYS A 409 38.37 -15.92 7.32
CA LYS A 409 37.82 -15.23 6.15
C LYS A 409 36.54 -15.91 5.65
N GLU A 410 35.46 -15.76 6.39
CA GLU A 410 34.15 -16.36 6.07
C GLU A 410 33.10 -15.30 5.79
N GLY A 411 32.27 -15.55 4.78
CA GLY A 411 31.09 -14.77 4.44
C GLY A 411 29.79 -15.49 4.81
N CYS A 412 28.68 -14.81 4.59
CA CYS A 412 27.34 -15.35 4.73
C CYS A 412 26.56 -15.21 3.41
N VAL A 413 25.66 -16.16 3.15
CA VAL A 413 24.69 -16.09 2.06
C VAL A 413 23.30 -16.05 2.66
N LYS A 414 22.57 -14.98 2.34
CA LYS A 414 21.15 -14.84 2.63
C LYS A 414 20.35 -15.28 1.40
N VAL A 415 19.72 -16.44 1.50
CA VAL A 415 18.87 -16.99 0.45
C VAL A 415 17.43 -16.59 0.71
N MET A 416 16.81 -15.96 -0.27
CA MET A 416 15.38 -15.60 -0.28
C MET A 416 14.66 -16.53 -1.26
N ALA A 417 14.08 -17.60 -0.73
CA ALA A 417 13.34 -18.58 -1.49
C ALA A 417 11.90 -18.13 -1.72
N LYS A 418 11.49 -18.07 -2.98
CA LYS A 418 10.13 -17.68 -3.38
C LYS A 418 9.55 -18.70 -4.36
N TYR A 419 8.25 -18.93 -4.29
CA TYR A 419 7.55 -19.59 -5.38
C TYR A 419 7.39 -18.62 -6.56
N LEU A 420 7.08 -19.14 -7.75
CA LEU A 420 6.88 -18.30 -8.94
C LEU A 420 5.75 -17.28 -8.75
N ASP A 421 4.70 -17.57 -7.98
CA ASP A 421 3.66 -16.58 -7.64
C ASP A 421 4.13 -15.44 -6.70
N GLY A 422 5.40 -15.44 -6.30
CA GLY A 422 6.02 -14.44 -5.43
C GLY A 422 5.87 -14.73 -3.93
N SER A 423 5.06 -15.73 -3.56
CA SER A 423 4.86 -16.11 -2.15
C SER A 423 6.13 -16.73 -1.54
N PRO A 424 6.36 -16.55 -0.23
CA PRO A 424 7.56 -17.07 0.42
C PRO A 424 7.55 -18.59 0.52
N ALA A 425 8.67 -19.23 0.19
CA ALA A 425 8.86 -20.65 0.39
C ALA A 425 9.32 -20.94 1.83
N ALA A 426 8.36 -20.96 2.76
CA ALA A 426 8.61 -21.23 4.17
C ALA A 426 9.06 -22.68 4.42
N LYS A 427 10.00 -22.86 5.36
CA LYS A 427 10.53 -24.18 5.76
C LYS A 427 11.13 -24.98 4.60
N ALA A 428 11.61 -24.29 3.56
CA ALA A 428 12.35 -24.86 2.46
C ALA A 428 13.79 -25.17 2.89
N ILE A 429 14.33 -26.28 2.39
CA ILE A 429 15.69 -26.72 2.63
C ILE A 429 16.60 -25.98 1.65
N VAL A 430 17.52 -25.18 2.19
CA VAL A 430 18.54 -24.44 1.45
C VAL A 430 19.88 -25.15 1.61
N ARG A 431 20.56 -25.41 0.49
CA ARG A 431 21.91 -25.98 0.47
C ARG A 431 22.86 -25.03 -0.25
N VAL A 432 23.99 -24.73 0.39
CA VAL A 432 25.07 -23.89 -0.19
C VAL A 432 26.38 -24.65 0.02
N GLY A 433 26.92 -25.24 -1.05
CA GLY A 433 28.05 -26.17 -0.95
C GLY A 433 27.74 -27.35 -0.02
N GLY A 434 28.52 -27.52 1.05
CA GLY A 434 28.32 -28.56 2.07
C GLY A 434 27.38 -28.15 3.22
N TYR A 435 26.91 -26.91 3.26
CA TYR A 435 26.08 -26.39 4.35
C TYR A 435 24.60 -26.49 4.02
N THR A 436 23.79 -26.79 5.03
CA THR A 436 22.32 -26.88 4.90
C THR A 436 21.65 -26.01 5.96
N ASN A 437 20.60 -25.29 5.59
CA ASN A 437 19.73 -24.56 6.51
C ASN A 437 18.27 -24.61 6.04
N ILE A 438 17.35 -24.14 6.86
CA ILE A 438 15.91 -24.09 6.58
C ILE A 438 15.46 -22.63 6.55
N THR A 439 14.59 -22.28 5.59
CA THR A 439 14.01 -20.93 5.53
C THR A 439 12.99 -20.70 6.64
N ASN A 440 12.92 -19.46 7.15
CA ASN A 440 11.87 -19.01 8.05
C ASN A 440 10.52 -18.83 7.33
N ASP A 441 9.50 -18.35 8.04
CA ASP A 441 8.15 -18.14 7.48
C ASP A 441 8.09 -17.10 6.35
N MET A 442 9.10 -16.24 6.24
CA MET A 442 9.27 -15.29 5.13
C MET A 442 10.08 -15.86 3.95
N GLY A 443 10.40 -17.15 3.97
CA GLY A 443 11.21 -17.79 2.92
C GLY A 443 12.69 -17.40 2.96
N VAL A 444 13.19 -16.90 4.09
CA VAL A 444 14.59 -16.45 4.23
C VAL A 444 15.40 -17.45 5.03
N GLY A 445 16.53 -17.89 4.48
CA GLY A 445 17.55 -18.69 5.16
C GLY A 445 18.92 -18.01 5.09
N ILE A 446 19.71 -18.05 6.17
CA ILE A 446 21.06 -17.45 6.21
C ILE A 446 22.06 -18.55 6.54
N LEU A 447 23.07 -18.71 5.68
CA LEU A 447 24.17 -19.65 5.90
C LEU A 447 25.46 -18.85 6.03
N CYS A 448 26.13 -18.98 7.17
CA CYS A 448 27.43 -18.35 7.45
C CYS A 448 28.52 -19.41 7.59
N GLY A 449 29.78 -18.99 7.57
CA GLY A 449 30.93 -19.90 7.64
C GLY A 449 31.41 -20.38 6.27
N LEU A 450 31.05 -19.65 5.21
CA LEU A 450 31.42 -19.98 3.84
C LEU A 450 32.73 -19.27 3.50
N ARG A 451 33.76 -20.03 3.13
CA ARG A 451 35.03 -19.45 2.63
C ARG A 451 34.78 -18.70 1.33
N GLU A 452 35.64 -17.74 1.04
CA GLU A 452 35.65 -17.03 -0.25
C GLU A 452 35.67 -18.02 -1.43
N GLY A 453 34.80 -17.77 -2.43
CA GLY A 453 34.71 -18.60 -3.62
C GLY A 453 33.30 -18.66 -4.22
N LYS A 454 33.15 -19.43 -5.29
CA LYS A 454 31.87 -19.64 -5.99
C LYS A 454 31.15 -20.87 -5.47
N TYR A 455 29.86 -20.75 -5.17
CA TYR A 455 29.03 -21.82 -4.64
C TYR A 455 27.82 -22.09 -5.52
N HIS A 456 27.44 -23.37 -5.57
CA HIS A 456 26.13 -23.78 -6.06
C HIS A 456 25.12 -23.72 -4.91
N ILE A 457 24.02 -23.02 -5.15
CA ILE A 457 22.92 -22.85 -4.21
C ILE A 457 21.73 -23.63 -4.77
N SER A 458 21.19 -24.55 -3.97
CA SER A 458 19.94 -25.24 -4.30
C SER A 458 18.93 -25.08 -3.19
N VAL A 459 17.67 -24.95 -3.56
CA VAL A 459 16.56 -24.80 -2.63
C VAL A 459 15.46 -25.77 -3.03
N GLN A 460 14.94 -26.50 -2.05
CA GLN A 460 13.85 -27.44 -2.21
C GLN A 460 12.79 -27.15 -1.17
N ASP A 461 11.51 -27.09 -1.57
CA ASP A 461 10.43 -26.90 -0.61
C ASP A 461 10.30 -28.09 0.36
N ARG A 462 9.53 -27.90 1.44
CA ARG A 462 9.36 -28.91 2.49
C ARG A 462 8.83 -30.25 1.95
N LEU A 463 7.96 -30.22 0.93
CA LEU A 463 7.33 -31.42 0.37
C LEU A 463 8.13 -32.02 -0.80
N GLY A 464 9.18 -31.34 -1.26
CA GLY A 464 10.03 -31.75 -2.36
C GLY A 464 9.41 -31.62 -3.75
N VAL A 465 8.28 -30.93 -3.84
CA VAL A 465 7.50 -30.65 -5.05
C VAL A 465 8.14 -29.55 -5.89
N TYR A 466 8.76 -28.56 -5.25
CA TYR A 466 9.34 -27.39 -5.90
C TYR A 466 10.86 -27.34 -5.69
N TYR A 467 11.59 -26.90 -6.71
CA TYR A 467 13.04 -26.82 -6.71
C TYR A 467 13.52 -25.57 -7.45
N GLY A 468 14.60 -24.96 -6.97
CA GLY A 468 15.27 -23.86 -7.65
C GLY A 468 16.76 -23.87 -7.33
N GLU A 469 17.57 -23.35 -8.26
CA GLU A 469 19.02 -23.31 -8.09
C GLU A 469 19.66 -22.05 -8.68
N VAL A 470 20.81 -21.69 -8.13
CA VAL A 470 21.70 -20.64 -8.64
C VAL A 470 23.11 -21.21 -8.67
N LYS A 471 23.76 -21.13 -9.83
CA LYS A 471 25.14 -21.56 -10.04
C LYS A 471 26.10 -20.38 -9.88
N ASP A 472 27.33 -20.68 -9.54
CA ASP A 472 28.44 -19.71 -9.50
C ASP A 472 28.20 -18.49 -8.61
N PHE A 473 27.45 -18.64 -7.51
CA PHE A 473 27.22 -17.55 -6.57
C PHE A 473 28.49 -17.25 -5.77
N GLU A 474 29.04 -16.07 -5.96
CA GLU A 474 30.29 -15.65 -5.34
C GLU A 474 30.09 -15.17 -3.90
N VAL A 475 30.72 -15.87 -2.95
CA VAL A 475 30.81 -15.49 -1.55
C VAL A 475 32.05 -14.65 -1.32
N VAL A 476 31.84 -13.44 -0.82
CA VAL A 476 32.90 -12.50 -0.44
C VAL A 476 33.07 -12.56 1.08
N PRO A 477 34.31 -12.68 1.59
CA PRO A 477 34.57 -12.81 3.03
C PRO A 477 34.05 -11.60 3.80
N PHE A 478 33.63 -11.83 5.05
CA PHE A 478 33.13 -10.82 5.99
C PHE A 478 31.83 -10.09 5.59
N THR A 479 31.27 -10.40 4.42
CA THR A 479 30.01 -9.82 3.93
C THR A 479 28.88 -10.83 3.95
N THR A 480 27.64 -10.33 3.97
CA THR A 480 26.43 -11.12 3.72
C THR A 480 25.90 -10.75 2.36
N ARG A 481 26.01 -11.64 1.37
CA ARG A 481 25.39 -11.43 0.06
C ARG A 481 24.02 -12.08 0.00
N SER A 482 23.08 -11.41 -0.67
CA SER A 482 21.71 -11.89 -0.81
C SER A 482 21.47 -12.45 -2.21
N VAL A 483 20.69 -13.52 -2.30
CA VAL A 483 20.24 -14.12 -3.56
C VAL A 483 18.77 -14.48 -3.45
N VAL A 484 18.02 -14.24 -4.52
CA VAL A 484 16.64 -14.71 -4.65
C VAL A 484 16.65 -15.99 -5.47
N VAL A 485 16.03 -17.04 -4.95
CA VAL A 485 15.89 -18.33 -5.65
C VAL A 485 14.40 -18.57 -5.87
N TYR A 486 13.99 -18.60 -7.13
CA TYR A 486 12.62 -18.95 -7.52
C TYR A 486 12.49 -20.46 -7.64
N LEU A 487 11.45 -21.01 -7.01
CA LEU A 487 11.18 -22.45 -7.02
C LEU A 487 10.15 -22.81 -8.08
N GLU A 488 10.55 -23.68 -9.00
CA GLU A 488 9.71 -24.22 -10.07
C GLU A 488 9.17 -25.60 -9.67
N PRO A 489 7.92 -25.96 -10.06
CA PRO A 489 7.38 -27.28 -9.77
C PRO A 489 8.04 -28.36 -10.63
N LYS A 490 8.30 -29.52 -10.04
CA LYS A 490 8.83 -30.71 -10.75
C LYS A 490 7.77 -31.42 -11.60
N GLU A 491 6.50 -31.18 -11.30
CA GLU A 491 5.33 -31.77 -11.97
C GLU A 491 4.61 -30.70 -12.81
N PRO A 492 3.80 -31.10 -13.81
CA PRO A 492 3.04 -30.15 -14.61
C PRO A 492 2.14 -29.25 -13.76
N CYS A 493 1.96 -28.03 -14.26
CA CYS A 493 1.29 -26.94 -13.55
C CYS A 493 -0.18 -27.20 -13.23
N ILE A 494 -0.86 -27.97 -14.09
CA ILE A 494 -2.26 -28.35 -13.93
C ILE A 494 -2.32 -29.86 -14.09
N ALA A 495 -2.90 -30.54 -13.12
CA ALA A 495 -3.08 -31.98 -13.16
C ALA A 495 -4.52 -32.35 -12.84
N LEU A 496 -5.05 -33.34 -13.56
CA LEU A 496 -6.30 -33.98 -13.21
C LEU A 496 -6.06 -34.95 -12.04
N THR A 497 -6.84 -34.81 -10.97
CA THR A 497 -6.65 -35.62 -9.75
C THR A 497 -7.32 -37.00 -9.84
N ARG A 498 -8.35 -37.12 -10.69
CA ARG A 498 -9.10 -38.36 -10.91
C ARG A 498 -8.95 -38.81 -12.35
N SER A 499 -8.85 -40.12 -12.58
CA SER A 499 -8.83 -40.67 -13.94
C SER A 499 -10.18 -40.50 -14.64
N LYS A 500 -10.17 -40.57 -15.98
CA LYS A 500 -11.35 -40.61 -16.85
C LYS A 500 -12.46 -41.51 -16.30
N GLU A 501 -13.67 -40.97 -16.18
CA GLU A 501 -14.84 -41.68 -15.65
C GLU A 501 -15.83 -42.07 -16.77
N ARG A 502 -16.52 -43.19 -16.61
CA ARG A 502 -17.56 -43.66 -17.53
C ARG A 502 -18.93 -43.51 -16.88
N VAL A 503 -19.81 -42.74 -17.49
CA VAL A 503 -21.14 -42.45 -16.94
C VAL A 503 -22.24 -42.76 -17.95
N THR A 504 -23.41 -43.18 -17.46
CA THR A 504 -24.61 -43.37 -18.30
C THR A 504 -25.68 -42.38 -17.88
N LEU A 505 -26.12 -41.53 -18.79
CA LEU A 505 -27.02 -40.41 -18.49
C LEU A 505 -28.22 -40.37 -19.47
N SER A 506 -29.36 -39.91 -18.99
CA SER A 506 -30.61 -39.73 -19.75
C SER A 506 -30.67 -38.34 -20.35
N ARG A 507 -31.18 -38.19 -21.58
CA ARG A 507 -31.16 -36.90 -22.31
C ARG A 507 -32.13 -35.86 -21.77
N PHE A 508 -33.14 -36.28 -21.02
CA PHE A 508 -34.22 -35.42 -20.53
C PHE A 508 -34.02 -35.00 -19.07
N ASP A 509 -32.87 -35.32 -18.49
CA ASP A 509 -32.45 -34.90 -17.16
C ASP A 509 -31.31 -33.88 -17.27
N ASN A 510 -31.20 -32.98 -16.28
CA ASN A 510 -30.04 -32.10 -16.18
C ASN A 510 -28.82 -32.92 -15.79
N TRP A 511 -27.70 -32.72 -16.49
CA TRP A 511 -26.44 -33.39 -16.17
C TRP A 511 -25.61 -32.54 -15.23
N THR A 512 -24.98 -33.17 -14.25
CA THR A 512 -23.95 -32.55 -13.41
C THR A 512 -22.67 -33.35 -13.55
N LEU A 513 -21.63 -32.75 -14.13
CA LEU A 513 -20.32 -33.37 -14.34
C LEU A 513 -19.26 -32.61 -13.56
N THR A 514 -18.41 -33.31 -12.82
CA THR A 514 -17.42 -32.67 -11.92
C THR A 514 -16.00 -33.10 -12.29
N ALA A 515 -15.17 -32.15 -12.69
CA ALA A 515 -13.75 -32.39 -12.90
C ALA A 515 -12.94 -31.81 -11.75
N THR A 516 -12.12 -32.63 -11.09
CA THR A 516 -11.27 -32.17 -9.98
C THR A 516 -9.83 -31.96 -10.44
N LEU A 517 -9.41 -30.70 -10.45
CA LEU A 517 -8.06 -30.28 -10.88
C LEU A 517 -7.19 -29.91 -9.68
N LYS A 518 -5.88 -30.04 -9.83
CA LYS A 518 -4.90 -29.49 -8.89
C LYS A 518 -4.00 -28.52 -9.62
N PHE A 519 -3.89 -27.31 -9.09
CA PHE A 519 -3.06 -26.24 -9.65
C PHE A 519 -1.79 -26.08 -8.82
N ARG A 520 -0.63 -26.15 -9.46
CA ARG A 520 0.67 -25.82 -8.87
C ARG A 520 0.99 -24.34 -9.08
N ARG A 521 1.91 -23.79 -8.29
CA ARG A 521 2.30 -22.36 -8.31
C ARG A 521 3.13 -22.03 -9.56
N CYS A 522 2.45 -21.87 -10.70
CA CYS A 522 3.08 -21.63 -12.01
C CYS A 522 2.78 -20.26 -12.64
N MET A 523 2.35 -19.26 -11.87
CA MET A 523 1.93 -17.95 -12.41
C MET A 523 0.83 -18.05 -13.48
N VAL A 524 -0.23 -18.80 -13.19
CA VAL A 524 -1.38 -18.87 -14.10
C VAL A 524 -2.21 -17.58 -13.97
N LYS A 525 -2.52 -16.93 -15.08
CA LYS A 525 -3.33 -15.69 -15.11
C LYS A 525 -4.81 -16.02 -14.89
N THR A 526 -5.43 -15.33 -13.95
CA THR A 526 -6.88 -15.39 -13.66
C THR A 526 -7.61 -14.18 -14.27
N PRO A 527 -8.90 -14.27 -14.62
CA PRO A 527 -9.80 -15.42 -14.41
C PRO A 527 -9.51 -16.59 -15.35
N LEU A 528 -9.71 -17.80 -14.82
CA LEU A 528 -9.65 -19.02 -15.62
C LEU A 528 -11.02 -19.32 -16.22
N VAL A 529 -11.01 -19.76 -17.47
CA VAL A 529 -12.20 -20.17 -18.21
C VAL A 529 -12.09 -21.67 -18.48
N PHE A 530 -12.98 -22.45 -17.87
CA PHE A 530 -13.09 -23.88 -18.07
C PHE A 530 -14.15 -24.17 -19.11
N VAL A 531 -13.77 -24.82 -20.20
CA VAL A 531 -14.69 -25.18 -21.28
C VAL A 531 -14.80 -26.69 -21.34
N LEU A 532 -15.99 -27.22 -21.02
CA LEU A 532 -16.30 -28.63 -21.22
C LEU A 532 -16.84 -28.81 -22.64
N ARG A 533 -16.09 -29.54 -23.46
CA ARG A 533 -16.45 -29.90 -24.84
C ARG A 533 -17.01 -31.31 -24.86
N ILE A 534 -18.23 -31.47 -25.36
CA ILE A 534 -18.83 -32.78 -25.63
C ILE A 534 -18.88 -32.99 -27.15
N GLU A 535 -18.24 -34.06 -27.62
CA GLU A 535 -18.02 -34.31 -29.05
C GLU A 535 -18.81 -35.54 -29.57
N ASP A 536 -19.59 -35.34 -30.65
CA ASP A 536 -20.15 -36.36 -31.57
C ASP A 536 -20.47 -35.71 -32.94
N GLY A 537 -19.47 -35.11 -33.56
CA GLY A 537 -19.61 -34.38 -34.85
C GLY A 537 -20.12 -32.94 -34.73
N GLU A 538 -20.95 -32.63 -33.74
CA GLU A 538 -21.26 -31.26 -33.27
C GLU A 538 -20.60 -31.03 -31.90
N ILE A 539 -20.12 -29.79 -31.64
CA ILE A 539 -19.40 -29.45 -30.41
C ILE A 539 -20.35 -28.72 -29.47
N LEU A 540 -20.63 -29.35 -28.32
CA LEU A 540 -21.28 -28.67 -27.20
C LEU A 540 -20.22 -28.06 -26.29
N GLU A 541 -20.26 -26.75 -26.08
CA GLU A 541 -19.37 -26.05 -25.12
C GLU A 541 -20.17 -25.53 -23.92
N VAL A 542 -19.80 -26.00 -22.72
CA VAL A 542 -20.31 -25.46 -21.45
C VAL A 542 -19.16 -24.79 -20.73
N THR A 543 -19.34 -23.53 -20.35
CA THR A 543 -18.26 -22.71 -19.79
C THR A 543 -18.50 -22.41 -18.32
N GLU A 544 -17.48 -22.62 -17.50
CA GLU A 544 -17.41 -22.19 -16.10
C GLU A 544 -16.24 -21.23 -15.91
N ARG A 545 -16.37 -20.27 -15.00
CA ARG A 545 -15.34 -19.26 -14.74
C ARG A 545 -14.88 -19.29 -13.29
N LEU A 546 -13.58 -19.08 -13.09
CA LEU A 546 -12.98 -18.97 -11.78
C LEU A 546 -12.15 -17.71 -11.66
N GLU A 547 -12.61 -16.80 -10.82
CA GLU A 547 -11.97 -15.50 -10.57
C GLU A 547 -10.70 -15.61 -9.72
N LYS A 548 -10.66 -16.57 -8.78
CA LYS A 548 -9.54 -16.72 -7.84
C LYS A 548 -9.08 -18.16 -7.80
N LEU A 549 -7.77 -18.33 -7.94
CA LEU A 549 -7.12 -19.63 -7.92
C LEU A 549 -6.47 -19.89 -6.56
N VAL A 550 -6.71 -21.07 -5.99
CA VAL A 550 -6.01 -21.57 -4.81
C VAL A 550 -5.02 -22.64 -5.26
N TYR A 551 -3.73 -22.38 -5.08
CA TYR A 551 -2.67 -23.31 -5.44
C TYR A 551 -2.51 -24.43 -4.41
N ASP A 552 -2.00 -25.57 -4.89
CA ASP A 552 -1.73 -26.81 -4.16
C ASP A 552 -2.96 -27.49 -3.51
N ALA A 553 -4.17 -27.00 -3.80
CA ALA A 553 -5.44 -27.57 -3.38
C ALA A 553 -6.18 -28.26 -4.54
N GLU A 554 -7.06 -29.20 -4.21
CA GLU A 554 -7.99 -29.80 -5.17
C GLU A 554 -9.15 -28.83 -5.43
N LEU A 555 -9.40 -28.53 -6.70
CA LEU A 555 -10.46 -27.66 -7.17
C LEU A 555 -11.49 -28.48 -7.96
N PRO A 556 -12.68 -28.76 -7.40
CA PRO A 556 -13.78 -29.33 -8.17
C PRO A 556 -14.45 -28.26 -9.04
N VAL A 557 -14.46 -28.48 -10.35
CA VAL A 557 -15.19 -27.68 -11.33
C VAL A 557 -16.44 -28.44 -11.75
N ASN A 558 -17.62 -27.89 -11.41
CA ASN A 558 -18.91 -28.51 -11.66
C ASN A 558 -19.55 -27.88 -12.89
N PHE A 559 -19.89 -28.69 -13.88
CA PHE A 559 -20.63 -28.28 -15.06
C PHE A 559 -22.07 -28.76 -14.93
N THR A 560 -23.02 -27.84 -15.05
CA THR A 560 -24.45 -28.18 -15.13
C THR A 560 -24.94 -27.99 -16.55
N ILE A 561 -25.42 -29.07 -17.17
CA ILE A 561 -25.92 -29.07 -18.56
C ILE A 561 -27.42 -29.24 -18.51
N SER A 562 -28.14 -28.24 -19.02
CA SER A 562 -29.61 -28.25 -19.06
C SER A 562 -30.13 -29.36 -19.97
N PHE A 563 -31.25 -29.97 -19.59
CA PHE A 563 -31.95 -30.95 -20.42
C PHE A 563 -32.34 -30.37 -21.79
N GLU A 564 -32.54 -29.05 -21.90
CA GLU A 564 -32.85 -28.37 -23.16
C GLU A 564 -31.76 -28.61 -24.21
N VAL A 565 -30.52 -28.69 -23.74
CA VAL A 565 -29.32 -28.92 -24.54
C VAL A 565 -29.10 -30.41 -24.76
N THR A 566 -29.20 -31.22 -23.71
CA THR A 566 -28.94 -32.67 -23.80
C THR A 566 -30.03 -33.43 -24.54
N SER A 567 -31.25 -32.88 -24.64
CA SER A 567 -32.35 -33.45 -25.42
C SER A 567 -32.06 -33.56 -26.92
N GLY A 568 -31.13 -32.76 -27.43
CA GLY A 568 -30.66 -32.82 -28.83
C GLY A 568 -29.66 -33.95 -29.12
N LEU A 569 -29.07 -34.57 -28.09
CA LEU A 569 -28.11 -35.67 -28.26
C LEU A 569 -28.81 -36.92 -28.78
N SER A 570 -28.11 -37.85 -29.43
CA SER A 570 -28.72 -39.09 -29.90
C SER A 570 -28.69 -40.17 -28.80
N PRO A 571 -29.79 -40.92 -28.59
CA PRO A 571 -29.81 -41.98 -27.61
C PRO A 571 -29.03 -43.19 -28.13
N GLY A 572 -28.48 -44.00 -27.22
CA GLY A 572 -27.69 -45.19 -27.55
C GLY A 572 -26.28 -44.91 -28.08
N LYS A 573 -25.82 -43.65 -28.09
CA LYS A 573 -24.48 -43.24 -28.51
C LYS A 573 -23.54 -42.94 -27.32
N ARG A 574 -22.23 -42.93 -27.60
CA ARG A 574 -21.18 -42.51 -26.65
C ARG A 574 -20.56 -41.19 -27.08
N TYR A 575 -20.37 -40.30 -26.12
CA TYR A 575 -19.79 -38.98 -26.30
C TYR A 575 -18.53 -38.86 -25.44
N LYS A 576 -17.52 -38.16 -25.96
CA LYS A 576 -16.31 -37.82 -25.19
C LYS A 576 -16.47 -36.42 -24.62
N ALA A 577 -16.16 -36.26 -23.33
CA ALA A 577 -16.11 -34.96 -22.69
C ALA A 577 -14.66 -34.57 -22.40
N THR A 578 -14.22 -33.48 -23.02
CA THR A 578 -12.87 -32.91 -22.86
C THR A 578 -12.96 -31.59 -22.12
N LEU A 579 -12.24 -31.47 -21.02
CA LEU A 579 -12.10 -30.24 -20.26
C LEU A 579 -10.91 -29.45 -20.80
N VAL A 580 -11.17 -28.26 -21.31
CA VAL A 580 -10.16 -27.30 -21.76
C VAL A 580 -10.07 -26.17 -20.74
N VAL A 581 -8.87 -25.90 -20.25
CA VAL A 581 -8.59 -24.77 -19.35
C VAL A 581 -7.97 -23.66 -20.18
N LYS A 582 -8.58 -22.48 -20.14
CA LYS A 582 -8.08 -21.27 -20.78
C LYS A 582 -7.75 -20.19 -19.75
N ASP A 583 -6.73 -19.40 -20.04
CA ASP A 583 -6.38 -18.24 -19.22
C ASP A 583 -7.23 -17.00 -19.56
N SER A 584 -6.93 -15.88 -18.90
CA SER A 584 -7.62 -14.59 -19.10
C SER A 584 -7.46 -14.01 -20.51
N GLU A 585 -6.43 -14.43 -21.25
CA GLU A 585 -6.17 -14.01 -22.63
C GLU A 585 -6.85 -14.94 -23.65
N GLY A 586 -7.50 -16.00 -23.16
CA GLY A 586 -8.21 -16.99 -23.96
C GLY A 586 -7.29 -18.10 -24.52
N ALA A 587 -6.02 -18.14 -24.11
CA ALA A 587 -5.08 -19.16 -24.54
C ALA A 587 -5.37 -20.48 -23.83
N GLU A 588 -5.34 -21.59 -24.57
CA GLU A 588 -5.48 -22.94 -24.00
C GLU A 588 -4.20 -23.32 -23.26
N ILE A 589 -4.31 -23.48 -21.94
CA ILE A 589 -3.16 -23.79 -21.06
C ILE A 589 -3.13 -25.27 -20.64
N ALA A 590 -4.26 -25.98 -20.70
CA ALA A 590 -4.33 -27.42 -20.47
C ALA A 590 -5.60 -28.04 -21.06
N SER A 591 -5.55 -29.33 -21.39
CA SER A 591 -6.69 -30.09 -21.91
C SER A 591 -6.68 -31.52 -21.36
N PHE A 592 -7.85 -31.99 -20.89
CA PHE A 592 -8.00 -33.27 -20.23
C PHE A 592 -9.25 -34.01 -20.70
N GLU A 593 -9.15 -35.28 -21.09
CA GLU A 593 -10.32 -36.12 -21.30
C GLU A 593 -10.87 -36.57 -19.94
N VAL A 594 -12.06 -36.08 -19.56
CA VAL A 594 -12.61 -36.24 -18.21
C VAL A 594 -13.70 -37.31 -18.15
N TYR A 595 -14.55 -37.43 -19.18
CA TYR A 595 -15.64 -38.42 -19.21
C TYR A 595 -15.80 -39.12 -20.56
N GLU A 596 -16.28 -40.36 -20.50
CA GLU A 596 -16.95 -41.05 -21.61
C GLU A 596 -18.42 -41.25 -21.22
N ILE A 597 -19.32 -40.53 -21.89
CA ILE A 597 -20.75 -40.46 -21.55
C ILE A 597 -21.53 -41.36 -22.49
N TYR A 598 -22.23 -42.35 -21.94
CA TYR A 598 -23.18 -43.17 -22.69
C TYR A 598 -24.60 -42.64 -22.49
N VAL A 599 -25.27 -42.26 -23.56
CA VAL A 599 -26.59 -41.66 -23.49
C VAL A 599 -27.66 -42.74 -23.58
N LYS A 600 -28.46 -42.92 -22.53
CA LYS A 600 -29.52 -43.93 -22.47
C LYS A 600 -30.74 -43.42 -21.74
N ASP A 601 -31.87 -43.44 -22.42
CA ASP A 601 -33.17 -43.02 -21.92
C ASP A 601 -33.92 -44.19 -21.25
N ASN A 602 -34.74 -43.89 -20.25
CA ASN A 602 -35.61 -44.87 -19.57
C ASN A 602 -37.04 -44.36 -19.61
N ILE A 603 -37.98 -45.12 -20.18
CA ILE A 603 -39.36 -44.66 -20.42
C ILE A 603 -40.02 -44.10 -19.17
N LEU A 604 -39.78 -44.71 -18.01
CA LEU A 604 -40.34 -44.22 -16.76
C LEU A 604 -39.74 -42.87 -16.37
N GLY A 605 -38.41 -42.74 -16.45
CA GLY A 605 -37.68 -41.51 -16.17
C GLY A 605 -38.05 -40.39 -17.15
N VAL A 606 -38.15 -40.71 -18.44
CA VAL A 606 -38.52 -39.78 -19.52
C VAL A 606 -39.92 -39.22 -19.30
N VAL A 607 -40.93 -40.05 -19.04
CA VAL A 607 -42.31 -39.60 -18.84
C VAL A 607 -42.46 -38.76 -17.56
N THR A 608 -41.66 -39.05 -16.53
CA THR A 608 -41.63 -38.24 -15.31
C THR A 608 -40.69 -37.04 -15.38
N SER A 609 -39.92 -36.91 -16.47
CA SER A 609 -38.90 -35.86 -16.57
C SER A 609 -39.56 -34.47 -16.69
N PRO A 610 -39.02 -33.45 -16.01
CA PRO A 610 -39.51 -32.08 -16.14
C PRO A 610 -39.50 -31.60 -17.59
N GLY A 611 -38.48 -31.98 -18.37
CA GLY A 611 -38.34 -31.57 -19.76
C GLY A 611 -39.45 -32.09 -20.67
N VAL A 612 -39.84 -33.36 -20.52
CA VAL A 612 -40.92 -33.94 -21.33
C VAL A 612 -42.28 -33.51 -20.83
N SER A 613 -42.48 -33.38 -19.51
CA SER A 613 -43.76 -32.94 -18.95
C SER A 613 -44.18 -31.53 -19.38
N ARG A 614 -43.22 -30.67 -19.75
CA ARG A 614 -43.44 -29.31 -20.25
C ARG A 614 -43.79 -29.24 -21.74
N ASP A 615 -43.50 -30.30 -22.51
CA ASP A 615 -43.88 -30.40 -23.93
C ASP A 615 -45.02 -31.42 -24.07
N PRO A 616 -46.29 -30.98 -24.15
CA PRO A 616 -47.43 -31.87 -24.20
C PRO A 616 -47.42 -32.79 -25.43
N VAL A 617 -46.83 -32.36 -26.55
CA VAL A 617 -46.73 -33.18 -27.77
C VAL A 617 -45.72 -34.30 -27.57
N LEU A 618 -44.56 -33.97 -26.99
CA LEU A 618 -43.52 -34.95 -26.70
C LEU A 618 -43.98 -35.96 -25.64
N LEU A 619 -44.65 -35.50 -24.58
CA LEU A 619 -45.24 -36.38 -23.57
C LEU A 619 -46.24 -37.36 -24.20
N LEU A 620 -47.15 -36.85 -25.06
CA LEU A 620 -48.10 -37.71 -25.76
C LEU A 620 -47.42 -38.70 -26.69
N LEU A 621 -46.35 -38.32 -27.40
CA LEU A 621 -45.58 -39.24 -28.24
C LEU A 621 -45.03 -40.42 -27.43
N TYR A 622 -44.42 -40.17 -26.27
CA TYR A 622 -43.90 -41.23 -25.41
C TYR A 622 -45.01 -42.09 -24.81
N VAL A 623 -46.11 -41.48 -24.35
CA VAL A 623 -47.25 -42.21 -23.80
C VAL A 623 -47.92 -43.09 -24.85
N PHE A 624 -48.17 -42.57 -26.06
CA PHE A 624 -48.76 -43.36 -27.15
C PHE A 624 -47.80 -44.41 -27.67
N THR A 625 -46.49 -44.16 -27.70
CA THR A 625 -45.49 -45.20 -28.02
C THR A 625 -45.55 -46.35 -27.01
N LEU A 626 -45.63 -46.05 -25.71
CA LEU A 626 -45.79 -47.05 -24.67
C LEU A 626 -47.10 -47.84 -24.83
N LEU A 627 -48.21 -47.14 -25.15
CA LEU A 627 -49.51 -47.77 -25.38
C LEU A 627 -49.52 -48.65 -26.64
N ASP A 628 -48.97 -48.18 -27.75
CA ASP A 628 -48.92 -48.94 -29.01
C ASP A 628 -48.02 -50.16 -28.90
N ILE A 629 -46.84 -50.04 -28.27
CA ILE A 629 -45.97 -51.19 -28.00
C ILE A 629 -46.68 -52.17 -27.07
N GLY A 630 -47.34 -51.68 -26.01
CA GLY A 630 -48.16 -52.52 -25.14
C GLY A 630 -49.24 -53.26 -25.91
N MET A 631 -49.97 -52.57 -26.79
CA MET A 631 -51.02 -53.16 -27.62
C MET A 631 -50.46 -54.19 -28.62
N VAL A 632 -49.29 -53.94 -29.22
CA VAL A 632 -48.59 -54.91 -30.08
C VAL A 632 -48.14 -56.14 -29.29
N VAL A 633 -47.57 -55.96 -28.09
CA VAL A 633 -47.25 -57.06 -27.17
C VAL A 633 -48.52 -57.82 -26.81
N LEU A 634 -49.61 -57.14 -26.47
CA LEU A 634 -50.88 -57.79 -26.12
C LEU A 634 -51.45 -58.58 -27.31
N LEU A 635 -51.47 -57.98 -28.50
CA LEU A 635 -51.94 -58.63 -29.73
C LEU A 635 -51.06 -59.82 -30.10
N THR A 636 -49.74 -59.74 -29.97
CA THR A 636 -48.84 -60.88 -30.22
C THR A 636 -49.05 -62.00 -29.20
N LEU A 637 -49.33 -61.69 -27.94
CA LEU A 637 -49.68 -62.70 -26.94
C LEU A 637 -51.09 -63.32 -27.18
N LEU A 638 -52.02 -62.57 -27.82
CA LEU A 638 -53.39 -63.04 -28.13
C LEU A 638 -53.51 -63.78 -29.47
N TYR A 639 -52.77 -63.34 -30.50
CA TYR A 639 -52.82 -63.87 -31.88
C TYR A 639 -51.64 -64.77 -32.25
N GLY A 640 -50.50 -64.66 -31.57
CA GLY A 640 -49.41 -65.61 -31.70
C GLY A 640 -49.92 -66.99 -31.31
N GLY A 641 -49.98 -67.91 -32.27
CA GLY A 641 -50.51 -69.24 -32.03
C GLY A 641 -49.84 -69.86 -30.79
N ALA A 642 -50.61 -70.56 -29.95
CA ALA A 642 -50.15 -71.22 -28.72
C ALA A 642 -49.05 -72.29 -28.92
N LYS A 643 -48.46 -72.38 -30.12
CA LYS A 643 -47.35 -73.23 -30.48
C LYS A 643 -45.99 -72.60 -30.11
N ASP A 644 -45.87 -71.27 -30.05
CA ASP A 644 -44.56 -70.61 -30.01
C ASP A 644 -44.19 -69.93 -28.67
N TRP A 645 -45.10 -69.86 -27.68
CA TRP A 645 -44.82 -69.30 -26.35
C TRP A 645 -45.17 -70.29 -25.20
N PRO A 646 -44.21 -71.08 -24.69
CA PRO A 646 -44.46 -72.14 -23.69
C PRO A 646 -45.07 -71.64 -22.37
N VAL A 647 -44.73 -70.42 -21.97
CA VAL A 647 -45.10 -69.82 -20.68
C VAL A 647 -46.60 -69.49 -20.62
N LEU A 648 -47.15 -68.85 -21.67
CA LEU A 648 -48.57 -68.50 -21.74
C LEU A 648 -49.48 -69.72 -21.86
N LYS A 649 -49.04 -70.76 -22.57
CA LYS A 649 -49.74 -72.04 -22.65
C LYS A 649 -49.86 -72.71 -21.28
N THR A 650 -48.80 -72.61 -20.48
CA THR A 650 -48.78 -73.15 -19.11
C THR A 650 -49.70 -72.35 -18.20
N ILE A 651 -49.64 -71.01 -18.27
CA ILE A 651 -50.51 -70.12 -17.49
C ILE A 651 -52.00 -70.29 -17.86
N ALA A 652 -52.33 -70.40 -19.16
CA ALA A 652 -53.71 -70.62 -19.62
C ALA A 652 -54.25 -72.01 -19.23
N LYS A 653 -53.42 -73.05 -19.32
CA LYS A 653 -53.78 -74.43 -18.92
C LYS A 653 -53.97 -74.55 -17.40
N VAL A 654 -53.16 -73.84 -16.62
CA VAL A 654 -53.30 -73.74 -15.16
C VAL A 654 -54.54 -72.93 -14.79
N MET A 655 -54.81 -71.79 -15.45
CA MET A 655 -56.01 -70.96 -15.21
C MET A 655 -57.35 -71.67 -15.48
N ALA A 656 -57.38 -72.67 -16.36
CA ALA A 656 -58.59 -73.46 -16.64
C ALA A 656 -59.03 -74.35 -15.46
N ASN A 657 -58.11 -74.70 -14.56
CA ASN A 657 -58.33 -75.71 -13.51
C ASN A 657 -58.26 -75.17 -12.07
N VAL A 658 -58.03 -73.86 -11.89
CA VAL A 658 -57.81 -73.23 -10.57
C VAL A 658 -59.08 -72.54 -10.06
N LYS A 659 -59.43 -72.76 -8.78
CA LYS A 659 -60.59 -72.12 -8.11
C LYS A 659 -60.20 -70.74 -7.53
N TYR A 660 -61.19 -69.87 -7.30
CA TYR A 660 -60.97 -68.59 -6.62
C TYR A 660 -60.45 -68.84 -5.19
N PRO A 661 -59.42 -68.12 -4.67
CA PRO A 661 -58.84 -66.84 -5.14
C PRO A 661 -57.52 -66.94 -5.94
N GLU A 662 -56.93 -68.12 -6.11
CA GLU A 662 -55.64 -68.34 -6.79
C GLU A 662 -55.63 -67.86 -8.26
N LYS A 663 -56.80 -67.86 -8.90
CA LYS A 663 -57.01 -67.32 -10.25
C LYS A 663 -56.71 -65.81 -10.34
N LEU A 664 -56.95 -65.06 -9.27
CA LEU A 664 -56.66 -63.62 -9.21
C LEU A 664 -55.14 -63.37 -9.15
N ALA A 665 -54.40 -64.20 -8.41
CA ALA A 665 -52.94 -64.12 -8.32
C ALA A 665 -52.25 -64.46 -9.66
N LEU A 666 -52.77 -65.45 -10.39
CA LEU A 666 -52.29 -65.80 -11.74
C LEU A 666 -52.55 -64.69 -12.77
N LEU A 667 -53.71 -64.03 -12.72
CA LEU A 667 -54.00 -62.85 -13.55
C LEU A 667 -53.08 -61.67 -13.19
N GLY A 668 -52.82 -61.46 -11.91
CA GLY A 668 -51.85 -60.46 -11.44
C GLY A 668 -50.44 -60.73 -11.96
N ALA A 669 -49.96 -61.98 -11.89
CA ALA A 669 -48.66 -62.37 -12.42
C ALA A 669 -48.55 -62.17 -13.94
N ALA A 670 -49.60 -62.53 -14.70
CA ALA A 670 -49.63 -62.30 -16.14
C ALA A 670 -49.62 -60.80 -16.50
N ALA A 671 -50.32 -59.97 -15.73
CA ALA A 671 -50.30 -58.51 -15.90
C ALA A 671 -48.93 -57.91 -15.60
N LEU A 672 -48.23 -58.40 -14.57
CA LEU A 672 -46.86 -57.99 -14.24
C LEU A 672 -45.86 -58.38 -15.34
N ILE A 673 -45.96 -59.60 -15.88
CA ILE A 673 -45.11 -60.06 -16.99
C ILE A 673 -45.37 -59.19 -18.23
N TYR A 674 -46.64 -58.92 -18.55
CA TYR A 674 -47.00 -58.04 -19.66
C TYR A 674 -46.44 -56.62 -19.47
N ALA A 675 -46.59 -56.04 -18.28
CA ALA A 675 -46.06 -54.72 -17.96
C ALA A 675 -44.53 -54.68 -18.08
N TYR A 676 -43.84 -55.72 -17.60
CA TYR A 676 -42.39 -55.85 -17.69
C TYR A 676 -41.89 -55.97 -19.13
N ILE A 677 -42.49 -56.86 -19.93
CA ILE A 677 -42.12 -57.02 -21.35
C ILE A 677 -42.37 -55.73 -22.13
N THR A 678 -43.51 -55.08 -21.88
CA THR A 678 -43.84 -53.79 -22.49
C THR A 678 -42.81 -52.73 -22.11
N TYR A 679 -42.46 -52.64 -20.82
CA TYR A 679 -41.44 -51.72 -20.32
C TYR A 679 -40.07 -51.93 -20.98
N GLU A 680 -39.57 -53.17 -21.02
CA GLU A 680 -38.29 -53.50 -21.66
C GLU A 680 -38.32 -53.24 -23.18
N ALA A 681 -39.38 -53.67 -23.87
CA ALA A 681 -39.54 -53.44 -25.30
C ALA A 681 -39.57 -51.94 -25.63
N THR A 682 -40.31 -51.14 -24.84
CA THR A 682 -40.34 -49.70 -25.01
C THR A 682 -38.96 -49.08 -24.75
N ASN A 683 -38.24 -49.50 -23.71
CA ASN A 683 -36.88 -49.02 -23.45
C ASN A 683 -35.89 -49.36 -24.57
N VAL A 684 -36.02 -50.52 -25.22
CA VAL A 684 -35.22 -50.87 -26.40
C VAL A 684 -35.55 -49.95 -27.57
N VAL A 685 -36.84 -49.71 -27.84
CA VAL A 685 -37.30 -48.89 -28.95
C VAL A 685 -36.86 -47.43 -28.77
N ILE A 686 -37.07 -46.83 -27.60
CA ILE A 686 -36.75 -45.40 -27.39
C ILE A 686 -35.25 -45.10 -27.46
N ASN A 687 -34.40 -46.10 -27.21
CA ASN A 687 -32.95 -45.97 -27.30
C ASN A 687 -32.38 -46.28 -28.70
N HIS A 688 -33.24 -46.63 -29.66
CA HIS A 688 -32.82 -46.91 -31.02
C HIS A 688 -32.77 -45.63 -31.86
N SER A 689 -31.79 -45.51 -32.76
CA SER A 689 -31.59 -44.32 -33.60
C SER A 689 -32.81 -43.95 -34.49
N PHE A 690 -33.57 -44.96 -34.91
CA PHE A 690 -34.83 -44.76 -35.62
C PHE A 690 -35.84 -43.94 -34.81
N PHE A 691 -35.94 -44.18 -33.51
CA PHE A 691 -36.88 -43.48 -32.65
C PHE A 691 -36.53 -42.00 -32.49
N ASP A 692 -35.24 -41.66 -32.50
CA ASP A 692 -34.80 -40.26 -32.52
C ASP A 692 -35.27 -39.52 -33.80
N SER A 693 -35.18 -40.18 -34.95
CA SER A 693 -35.70 -39.64 -36.21
C SER A 693 -37.23 -39.51 -36.19
N PHE A 694 -37.91 -40.47 -35.56
CA PHE A 694 -39.35 -40.45 -35.34
C PHE A 694 -39.79 -39.28 -34.45
N LEU A 695 -39.02 -38.94 -33.40
CA LEU A 695 -39.28 -37.78 -32.55
C LEU A 695 -39.09 -36.44 -33.28
N LYS A 696 -38.22 -36.35 -34.29
CA LYS A 696 -38.05 -35.10 -35.07
C LYS A 696 -39.29 -34.75 -35.90
N GLY A 697 -40.08 -35.75 -36.32
CA GLY A 697 -41.35 -35.59 -37.04
C GLY A 697 -42.58 -35.35 -36.13
N ARG A 698 -42.42 -34.69 -34.97
CA ARG A 698 -43.35 -34.70 -33.82
C ARG A 698 -44.84 -34.83 -34.15
N TYR A 699 -45.37 -33.93 -34.98
CA TYR A 699 -46.81 -33.89 -35.29
C TYR A 699 -47.26 -35.02 -36.22
N VAL A 700 -46.46 -35.36 -37.23
CA VAL A 700 -46.76 -36.45 -38.18
C VAL A 700 -46.66 -37.80 -37.46
N SER A 701 -45.64 -37.94 -36.63
CA SER A 701 -45.41 -39.12 -35.79
C SER A 701 -46.52 -39.34 -34.78
N LEU A 702 -47.02 -38.27 -34.13
CA LEU A 702 -48.12 -38.38 -33.18
C LEU A 702 -49.41 -38.80 -33.87
N LEU A 703 -49.70 -38.24 -35.05
CA LEU A 703 -50.85 -38.64 -35.85
C LEU A 703 -50.74 -40.13 -36.26
N ALA A 704 -49.55 -40.58 -36.65
CA ALA A 704 -49.30 -41.97 -37.00
C ALA A 704 -49.55 -42.92 -35.81
N LEU A 705 -49.12 -42.56 -34.60
CA LEU A 705 -49.41 -43.34 -33.38
C LEU A 705 -50.89 -43.34 -33.04
N LEU A 706 -51.59 -42.21 -33.15
CA LEU A 706 -53.03 -42.16 -32.92
C LEU A 706 -53.80 -43.08 -33.87
N VAL A 707 -53.39 -43.13 -35.15
CA VAL A 707 -53.95 -44.06 -36.13
C VAL A 707 -53.59 -45.51 -35.79
N ALA A 708 -52.33 -45.79 -35.43
CA ALA A 708 -51.88 -47.13 -35.04
C ALA A 708 -52.62 -47.64 -33.79
N PHE A 709 -52.80 -46.77 -32.80
CA PHE A 709 -53.57 -47.03 -31.58
C PHE A 709 -55.04 -47.32 -31.89
N ALA A 710 -55.67 -46.53 -32.78
CA ALA A 710 -57.04 -46.77 -33.21
C ALA A 710 -57.20 -48.10 -33.95
N LEU A 711 -56.27 -48.44 -34.86
CA LEU A 711 -56.27 -49.69 -35.61
C LEU A 711 -56.02 -50.91 -34.70
N SER A 712 -55.06 -50.82 -33.78
CA SER A 712 -54.75 -51.88 -32.83
C SER A 712 -55.87 -52.09 -31.81
N GLY A 713 -56.48 -51.00 -31.31
CA GLY A 713 -57.68 -51.03 -30.48
C GLY A 713 -58.87 -51.67 -31.19
N TRP A 714 -59.04 -51.42 -32.49
CA TRP A 714 -60.07 -52.08 -33.30
C TRP A 714 -59.80 -53.59 -33.46
N GLY A 715 -58.54 -53.99 -33.63
CA GLY A 715 -58.11 -55.38 -33.62
C GLY A 715 -58.41 -56.09 -32.28
N VAL A 716 -58.02 -55.47 -31.16
CA VAL A 716 -58.27 -56.02 -29.81
C VAL A 716 -59.76 -56.12 -29.52
N THR A 717 -60.57 -55.12 -29.85
CA THR A 717 -62.02 -55.17 -29.62
C THR A 717 -62.71 -56.24 -30.47
N ARG A 718 -62.28 -56.45 -31.72
CA ARG A 718 -62.80 -57.51 -32.59
C ARG A 718 -62.45 -58.91 -32.03
N TYR A 719 -61.23 -59.09 -31.52
CA TYR A 719 -60.84 -60.33 -30.85
C TYR A 719 -61.56 -60.52 -29.52
N ALA A 720 -61.60 -59.50 -28.65
CA ALA A 720 -62.30 -59.56 -27.37
C ALA A 720 -63.78 -59.94 -27.57
N ARG A 721 -64.44 -59.39 -28.59
CA ARG A 721 -65.83 -59.77 -28.91
C ARG A 721 -65.98 -61.22 -29.40
N ALA A 722 -64.96 -61.78 -30.06
CA ALA A 722 -64.95 -63.17 -30.55
C ALA A 722 -64.50 -64.19 -29.48
N ALA A 723 -63.51 -63.85 -28.67
CA ALA A 723 -62.86 -64.72 -27.69
C ALA A 723 -63.45 -64.62 -26.27
N LEU A 724 -64.04 -63.48 -25.85
CA LEU A 724 -64.75 -63.37 -24.56
C LEU A 724 -66.23 -63.78 -24.64
N LYS A 725 -66.80 -64.01 -25.83
CA LYS A 725 -68.19 -64.49 -25.95
C LYS A 725 -68.48 -65.76 -25.13
N PRO A 726 -67.56 -66.75 -25.02
CA PRO A 726 -67.72 -67.91 -24.13
C PRO A 726 -67.42 -67.63 -22.65
N LEU A 727 -66.56 -66.64 -22.35
CA LEU A 727 -66.18 -66.28 -20.97
C LEU A 727 -67.24 -65.43 -20.27
N ILE A 728 -67.91 -64.54 -21.01
CA ILE A 728 -69.01 -63.70 -20.51
C ILE A 728 -70.31 -64.53 -20.38
N SER A 729 -70.53 -65.52 -21.25
CA SER A 729 -71.66 -66.45 -21.09
C SER A 729 -71.47 -67.41 -19.89
N GLY A 730 -70.23 -67.76 -19.55
CA GLY A 730 -69.90 -68.52 -18.33
C GLY A 730 -70.04 -67.72 -17.02
N LEU A 731 -69.87 -66.40 -17.06
CA LEU A 731 -70.10 -65.51 -15.91
C LEU A 731 -71.59 -65.14 -15.71
N THR A 732 -72.46 -65.42 -16.69
CA THR A 732 -73.90 -65.09 -16.64
C THR A 732 -74.83 -66.31 -16.58
N SER A 733 -74.32 -67.55 -16.54
CA SER A 733 -75.13 -68.75 -16.34
C SER A 733 -75.27 -69.14 -14.85
N THR A 734 -75.97 -68.33 -14.07
CA THR A 734 -76.64 -68.82 -12.84
C THR A 734 -78.11 -69.02 -13.13
N LYS A 735 -78.51 -70.25 -13.52
CA LYS A 735 -79.92 -70.68 -13.53
C LYS A 735 -80.13 -71.85 -12.56
N ARG A 736 -80.74 -71.49 -11.43
CA ARG A 736 -81.86 -72.13 -10.69
C ARG A 736 -81.77 -73.60 -10.24
N GLY A 737 -81.95 -73.79 -8.93
CA GLY A 737 -82.51 -75.02 -8.33
C GLY A 737 -83.42 -74.68 -7.14
N LYS A 738 -84.75 -74.80 -7.34
CA LYS A 738 -85.81 -74.75 -6.33
C LYS A 738 -85.62 -75.87 -5.28
N ARG A 739 -85.99 -75.61 -4.03
CA ARG A 739 -86.61 -76.63 -3.15
C ARG A 739 -87.67 -75.99 -2.25
N SER A 740 -88.85 -76.59 -2.24
CA SER A 740 -90.05 -76.16 -1.52
C SER A 740 -90.00 -76.47 -0.03
N LYS A 741 -90.73 -75.64 0.74
CA LYS A 741 -91.70 -76.04 1.76
C LYS A 741 -92.91 -75.12 1.61
N GLY A 742 -94.11 -75.69 1.72
CA GLY A 742 -95.39 -75.11 1.26
C GLY A 742 -95.83 -75.82 0.00
#